data_AF-A0A6J5A6E9-F1
#
_entry.id   AF-A0A6J5A6E9-F1
#
_cell.length_a   1.000
_cell.length_b   1.000
_cell.length_c   1.000
_cell.angle_alpha   90.00
_cell.angle_beta   90.00
_cell.angle_gamma   90.00
#
_symmetry.space_group_name_H-M   'P 1'
#
loop_
_entity.id
_entity.type
_entity.pdbx_description
1 polymer ?
#
loop_
_entity_poly.entity_id
_entity_poly.type
_entity_poly.pdbx_seq_one_letter_code
_entity_poly.pdbx_strand_id
1 'polypeptide(L)'
;MLNLQIHTRNAPVRALQVQHGCTIGKDASCDICVKGLLIGKLQARIVREHNAYYIEDQGGIAATLVNGTPITRYGPLTEADQIEIGMTTMRIARATASAQPAASPLSAAQAPSTHTGASAQFAEPAPVASPSIARDAEPQWRTDTPHPSGSNAHAPARHPQPLSHAAHASLPLAEQEAAARNPQAVAAASSIHAASLSAGKTAAEPSAIAPINTPLGIELRKQAHMKVIAALDLRRLNVARMEDDELRKTVGAALDDILNHDPMFRTPDIPLDVLKKSVFDEIIGLGPLEELIADPSVSEIMVNCHNEIFVEQDGQLTRSPVIFTDDRAVLGAIERIVAPIGRRIDESSPMVDARLADGSRVNAVIPPLALKGPSITIRKFSRRKLVGEDLIRYGTLSPHMLEFLHTAVKQGANIIISGGTGSGKTTLLNVLSSYIPDDERIVTVEDAAELQLSQPNLVSLEARPANMEGKGAVNIRDLVKNCLRMRPDRIVIGECRGGEALDMLQAMNTGHDGSLTTAHANTPRDCIARLEVMTLMAGLDLPVHAIREQICSAVDIIVQQSRFSCGSRRVTHITEVSGMESGVITLQDVFVFKEEGFSEQGKIQGKFVPTAYVPDFYQELIRRRIPVNTDIFTRPE
;
A
#
# COMPACT_ATOMS: atom_id res chain seq x y z
N MET A 1 35.58 7.08 36.89
CA MET A 1 34.41 6.86 36.03
C MET A 1 33.45 8.00 36.29
N LEU A 2 32.82 8.55 35.26
CA LEU A 2 31.82 9.59 35.40
C LEU A 2 30.43 8.94 35.40
N ASN A 3 29.60 9.21 36.42
CA ASN A 3 28.23 8.70 36.46
C ASN A 3 27.27 9.83 36.07
N LEU A 4 26.59 9.68 34.93
CA LEU A 4 25.63 10.65 34.42
C LEU A 4 24.21 10.20 34.73
N GLN A 5 23.43 11.06 35.40
CA GLN A 5 21.98 10.92 35.51
C GLN A 5 21.31 11.75 34.42
N ILE A 6 20.84 11.05 33.40
CA ILE A 6 20.24 11.60 32.18
C ILE A 6 18.73 11.74 32.41
N HIS A 7 18.26 12.99 32.42
CA HIS A 7 16.87 13.37 32.61
C HIS A 7 16.32 13.93 31.29
N THR A 8 15.30 13.30 30.72
CA THR A 8 14.58 13.80 29.53
C THR A 8 13.10 13.94 29.90
N ARG A 9 12.45 15.03 29.45
CA ARG A 9 11.03 15.29 29.74
C ARG A 9 10.17 14.08 29.37
N ASN A 10 9.28 13.68 30.28
CA ASN A 10 8.36 12.54 30.16
C ASN A 10 9.03 11.16 29.96
N ALA A 11 10.30 10.99 30.35
CA ALA A 11 10.99 9.70 30.35
C ALA A 11 11.54 9.34 31.76
N PRO A 12 11.69 8.05 32.10
CA PRO A 12 12.37 7.65 33.34
C PRO A 12 13.85 8.06 33.30
N VAL A 13 14.38 8.48 34.45
CA VAL A 13 15.79 8.88 34.58
C VAL A 13 16.71 7.71 34.27
N ARG A 14 17.69 7.90 33.37
CA ARG A 14 18.64 6.86 32.97
C ARG A 14 20.02 7.16 33.57
N ALA A 15 20.62 6.18 34.23
CA ALA A 15 22.00 6.27 34.70
C ALA A 15 22.96 5.67 33.66
N LEU A 16 24.05 6.37 33.34
CA LEU A 16 25.12 5.87 32.47
C LEU A 16 26.47 6.02 33.17
N GLN A 17 27.32 4.98 33.12
CA GLN A 17 28.69 5.02 33.61
C GLN A 17 29.67 5.18 32.45
N VAL A 18 30.48 6.24 32.48
CA VAL A 18 31.40 6.61 31.40
C VAL A 18 32.85 6.41 31.84
N GLN A 19 33.55 5.47 31.20
CA GLN A 19 34.94 5.12 31.55
C GLN A 19 35.99 5.92 30.76
N HIS A 20 35.81 6.05 29.44
CA HIS A 20 36.79 6.64 28.51
C HIS A 20 36.34 7.95 27.86
N GLY A 21 35.05 8.29 27.98
CA GLY A 21 34.38 9.34 27.23
C GLY A 21 33.08 8.79 26.62
N CYS A 22 32.22 9.67 26.12
CA CYS A 22 30.97 9.30 25.45
C CYS A 22 30.52 10.37 24.45
N THR A 23 29.71 9.97 23.47
CA THR A 23 29.12 10.81 22.43
C THR A 23 27.66 11.13 22.74
N ILE A 24 27.23 12.35 22.38
CA ILE A 24 25.89 12.85 22.64
C ILE A 24 25.36 13.48 21.35
N GLY A 25 24.16 13.11 20.90
CA GLY A 25 23.62 13.63 19.66
C GLY A 25 22.27 13.04 19.26
N LYS A 26 21.72 13.51 18.14
CA LYS A 26 20.45 13.06 17.56
C LYS A 26 20.56 11.70 16.88
N ASP A 27 21.78 11.27 16.52
CA ASP A 27 22.00 9.98 15.86
C ASP A 27 21.90 8.80 16.84
N ALA A 28 21.47 7.64 16.32
CA ALA A 28 21.33 6.41 17.11
C ALA A 28 22.69 5.76 17.45
N SER A 29 23.77 6.15 16.76
CA SER A 29 25.15 5.76 17.07
C SER A 29 25.76 6.51 18.26
N CYS A 30 25.11 7.54 18.79
CA CYS A 30 25.58 8.26 19.97
C CYS A 30 25.27 7.51 21.27
N ASP A 31 26.26 7.39 22.17
CA ASP A 31 26.13 6.73 23.49
C ASP A 31 24.96 7.31 24.32
N ILE A 32 24.73 8.61 24.19
CA ILE A 32 23.55 9.32 24.72
C ILE A 32 22.78 9.93 23.55
N CYS A 33 21.89 9.14 22.96
CA CYS A 33 20.95 9.64 21.96
C CYS A 33 19.92 10.60 22.59
N VAL A 34 19.81 11.82 22.07
CA VAL A 34 18.98 12.92 22.59
C VAL A 34 17.98 13.41 21.54
N LYS A 35 16.74 13.67 21.97
CA LYS A 35 15.65 14.09 21.06
C LYS A 35 15.54 15.61 20.94
N GLY A 36 15.47 16.09 19.69
CA GLY A 36 15.15 17.47 19.34
C GLY A 36 15.36 17.73 17.83
N LEU A 37 14.62 18.69 17.27
CA LEU A 37 14.69 19.05 15.85
C LEU A 37 16.10 19.58 15.48
N LEU A 38 16.59 20.55 16.25
CA LEU A 38 17.82 21.33 16.01
C LEU A 38 19.12 20.69 16.56
N ILE A 39 19.05 19.48 17.13
CA ILE A 39 20.23 18.81 17.68
C ILE A 39 21.05 18.18 16.54
N GLY A 40 22.37 18.40 16.54
CA GLY A 40 23.29 17.79 15.57
C GLY A 40 23.30 16.25 15.63
N LYS A 41 23.67 15.59 14.52
CA LYS A 41 23.81 14.12 14.46
C LYS A 41 24.72 13.63 15.59
N LEU A 42 25.92 14.22 15.66
CA LEU A 42 26.72 14.35 16.87
C LEU A 42 26.61 15.82 17.31
N GLN A 43 26.31 16.06 18.59
CA GLN A 43 26.15 17.41 19.17
C GLN A 43 27.28 17.75 20.13
N ALA A 44 27.65 16.80 20.99
CA ALA A 44 28.69 16.98 21.98
C ALA A 44 29.47 15.67 22.21
N ARG A 45 30.69 15.82 22.72
CA ARG A 45 31.55 14.70 23.15
C ARG A 45 32.05 14.98 24.55
N ILE A 46 31.90 14.02 25.45
CA ILE A 46 32.62 13.99 26.72
C ILE A 46 33.92 13.22 26.49
N VAL A 47 35.07 13.85 26.72
CA VAL A 47 36.41 13.26 26.61
C VAL A 47 37.03 13.12 28.00
N ARG A 48 38.00 12.21 28.15
CA ARG A 48 38.76 12.02 29.40
C ARG A 48 40.24 12.32 29.19
N GLU A 49 40.72 13.39 29.80
CA GLU A 49 42.12 13.86 29.70
C GLU A 49 42.71 14.00 31.11
N HIS A 50 43.96 13.58 31.31
CA HIS A 50 44.70 13.75 32.58
C HIS A 50 43.92 13.31 33.84
N ASN A 51 43.14 12.23 33.71
CA ASN A 51 42.22 11.68 34.72
C ASN A 51 40.96 12.52 35.06
N ALA A 52 40.76 13.67 34.42
CA ALA A 52 39.53 14.46 34.48
C ALA A 52 38.64 14.23 33.24
N TYR A 53 37.41 14.75 33.26
CA TYR A 53 36.48 14.72 32.12
C TYR A 53 36.17 16.14 31.65
N TYR A 54 36.06 16.33 30.34
CA TYR A 54 35.70 17.60 29.69
C TYR A 54 34.56 17.33 28.70
N ILE A 55 33.70 18.31 28.47
CA ILE A 55 32.69 18.29 27.40
C ILE A 55 33.06 19.29 26.31
N GLU A 56 32.88 18.88 25.06
CA GLU A 56 33.11 19.65 23.85
C GLU A 56 31.83 19.67 23.01
N ASP A 57 31.39 20.86 22.58
CA ASP A 57 30.37 20.95 21.53
C ASP A 57 31.01 20.61 20.17
N GLN A 58 30.21 20.08 19.25
CA GLN A 58 30.66 19.57 17.95
C GLN A 58 30.00 20.32 16.76
N GLY A 59 29.38 21.48 17.00
CA GLY A 59 28.87 22.37 15.96
C GLY A 59 27.42 22.11 15.52
N GLY A 60 26.54 21.70 16.45
CA GLY A 60 25.10 21.59 16.17
C GLY A 60 24.38 22.96 16.16
N ILE A 61 23.14 22.98 15.67
CA ILE A 61 22.31 24.22 15.64
C ILE A 61 21.83 24.59 17.05
N ALA A 62 21.44 23.59 17.84
CA ALA A 62 21.30 23.76 19.29
C ALA A 62 22.69 23.90 19.93
N ALA A 63 22.86 24.82 20.89
CA ALA A 63 24.08 24.92 21.67
C ALA A 63 24.10 23.91 22.83
N THR A 64 25.25 23.27 23.08
CA THR A 64 25.52 22.61 24.37
C THR A 64 25.70 23.67 25.45
N LEU A 65 24.91 23.56 26.52
CA LEU A 65 25.04 24.42 27.71
C LEU A 65 25.67 23.65 28.87
N VAL A 66 26.46 24.33 29.69
CA VAL A 66 26.80 23.89 31.05
C VAL A 66 26.44 25.00 32.02
N ASN A 67 25.70 24.67 33.08
CA ASN A 67 25.21 25.62 34.09
C ASN A 67 24.49 26.83 33.46
N GLY A 68 23.65 26.57 32.45
CA GLY A 68 22.91 27.59 31.68
C GLY A 68 23.74 28.40 30.67
N THR A 69 25.06 28.22 30.60
CA THR A 69 25.96 28.99 29.72
C THR A 69 26.39 28.15 28.50
N PRO A 70 26.34 28.67 27.26
CA PRO A 70 26.87 27.96 26.09
C PRO A 70 28.37 27.71 26.18
N ILE A 71 28.82 26.53 25.75
CA ILE A 71 30.24 26.15 25.76
C ILE A 71 30.70 25.66 24.39
N THR A 72 31.98 25.89 24.07
CA THR A 72 32.69 25.18 23.00
C THR A 72 33.50 24.02 23.58
N ARG A 73 34.18 24.26 24.71
CA ARG A 73 34.84 23.26 25.58
C ARG A 73 34.64 23.67 27.03
N TYR A 74 34.37 22.72 27.92
CA TYR A 74 34.18 22.95 29.36
C TYR A 74 34.73 21.81 30.21
N GLY A 75 35.39 22.15 31.32
CA GLY A 75 35.81 21.22 32.36
C GLY A 75 37.00 21.74 33.17
N PRO A 76 37.50 20.97 34.16
CA PRO A 76 37.09 19.60 34.48
C PRO A 76 35.66 19.54 35.04
N LEU A 77 34.87 18.58 34.56
CA LEU A 77 33.48 18.36 34.97
C LEU A 77 33.38 17.84 36.41
N THR A 78 32.47 18.42 37.19
CA THR A 78 32.27 18.18 38.63
C THR A 78 30.83 17.80 38.98
N GLU A 79 30.60 17.39 40.22
CA GLU A 79 29.27 17.09 40.77
C GLU A 79 28.32 18.29 40.85
N ALA A 80 28.86 19.52 40.75
CA ALA A 80 28.05 20.75 40.69
C ALA A 80 27.53 21.04 39.28
N ASP A 81 28.05 20.38 38.25
CA ASP A 81 27.79 20.74 36.86
C ASP A 81 26.55 20.06 36.28
N GLN A 82 25.74 20.88 35.61
CA GLN A 82 24.55 20.49 34.87
C GLN A 82 24.77 20.76 33.37
N ILE A 83 24.84 19.69 32.59
CA ILE A 83 24.91 19.75 31.12
C ILE A 83 23.48 19.78 30.56
N GLU A 84 23.20 20.63 29.59
CA GLU A 84 21.89 20.68 28.91
C GLU A 84 22.04 20.68 27.40
N ILE A 85 21.37 19.72 26.74
CA ILE A 85 21.33 19.54 25.29
C ILE A 85 19.88 19.23 24.89
N GLY A 86 19.22 20.19 24.22
CA GLY A 86 17.80 20.08 23.87
C GLY A 86 16.92 19.80 25.10
N MET A 87 16.00 18.84 25.00
CA MET A 87 15.14 18.42 26.14
C MET A 87 15.85 17.59 27.21
N THR A 88 17.16 17.37 27.12
CA THR A 88 17.89 16.46 28.01
C THR A 88 18.87 17.21 28.90
N THR A 89 18.69 17.04 30.21
CA THR A 89 19.55 17.55 31.27
C THR A 89 20.34 16.39 31.86
N MET A 90 21.66 16.55 32.01
CA MET A 90 22.54 15.53 32.57
C MET A 90 23.26 16.09 33.78
N ARG A 91 23.18 15.37 34.91
CA ARG A 91 23.87 15.73 36.16
C ARG A 91 24.89 14.66 36.51
N ILE A 92 26.00 15.08 37.12
CA ILE A 92 27.09 14.20 37.53
C ILE A 92 26.85 13.73 38.97
N ALA A 93 26.68 12.42 39.15
CA ALA A 93 26.35 11.83 40.44
C ALA A 93 27.56 11.13 41.07
N ARG A 94 27.63 11.12 42.41
CA ARG A 94 28.60 10.31 43.13
C ARG A 94 28.41 8.83 42.83
N ALA A 95 29.51 8.11 42.70
CA ALA A 95 29.52 6.68 42.99
C ALA A 95 29.32 6.52 44.50
N THR A 96 28.13 6.10 44.93
CA THR A 96 27.94 5.61 46.30
C THR A 96 28.77 4.34 46.48
N ALA A 97 29.64 4.33 47.51
CA ALA A 97 30.30 3.09 47.91
C ALA A 97 29.23 2.05 48.28
N SER A 98 29.40 0.80 47.84
CA SER A 98 28.37 -0.22 47.97
C SER A 98 28.07 -0.55 49.44
N ALA A 99 26.85 -0.22 49.88
CA ALA A 99 26.31 -0.76 51.11
C ALA A 99 26.28 -2.28 50.99
N GLN A 100 26.99 -2.97 51.90
CA GLN A 100 26.96 -4.43 51.97
C GLN A 100 25.55 -4.87 52.35
N PRO A 101 25.02 -5.96 51.77
CA PRO A 101 23.78 -6.58 52.26
C PRO A 101 23.96 -6.96 53.73
N ALA A 102 23.06 -6.50 54.60
CA ALA A 102 23.09 -6.85 56.02
C ALA A 102 22.92 -8.38 56.18
N ALA A 103 23.77 -8.99 57.01
CA ALA A 103 23.72 -10.43 57.24
C ALA A 103 22.44 -10.82 58.01
N SER A 104 21.64 -11.71 57.42
CA SER A 104 20.52 -12.36 58.13
C SER A 104 21.06 -13.23 59.28
N PRO A 105 20.47 -13.20 60.48
CA PRO A 105 20.94 -13.98 61.61
C PRO A 105 20.65 -15.48 61.44
N LEU A 106 21.60 -16.32 61.85
CA LEU A 106 21.44 -17.78 61.94
C LEU A 106 20.56 -18.16 63.14
N SER A 107 19.59 -19.05 62.93
CA SER A 107 19.01 -19.85 64.02
C SER A 107 18.46 -21.20 63.51
N ALA A 108 18.89 -22.27 64.18
CA ALA A 108 18.26 -23.60 64.31
C ALA A 108 17.63 -24.30 63.07
N ALA A 109 18.46 -25.12 62.41
CA ALA A 109 18.22 -26.55 62.11
C ALA A 109 16.85 -27.06 61.59
N GLN A 110 16.85 -27.62 60.37
CA GLN A 110 16.74 -29.08 60.13
C GLN A 110 16.99 -29.44 58.64
N ALA A 111 17.16 -30.73 58.33
CA ALA A 111 17.49 -31.27 57.01
C ALA A 111 17.11 -32.78 56.94
N PRO A 112 17.17 -33.48 55.78
CA PRO A 112 17.27 -33.04 54.37
C PRO A 112 16.25 -33.72 53.41
N SER A 113 16.09 -33.20 52.18
CA SER A 113 15.82 -34.04 50.99
C SER A 113 16.05 -33.30 49.65
N THR A 114 17.03 -33.77 48.88
CA THR A 114 17.09 -33.90 47.39
C THR A 114 16.00 -33.19 46.55
N HIS A 115 16.30 -32.42 45.50
CA HIS A 115 17.12 -32.82 44.33
C HIS A 115 17.77 -31.65 43.55
N THR A 116 18.88 -31.96 42.88
CA THR A 116 19.46 -31.25 41.71
C THR A 116 18.63 -31.48 40.44
N GLY A 117 18.65 -30.65 39.38
CA GLY A 117 19.38 -29.39 39.15
C GLY A 117 19.60 -29.14 37.64
N ALA A 118 20.04 -27.92 37.29
CA ALA A 118 20.63 -27.50 36.00
C ALA A 118 19.88 -27.75 34.66
N SER A 119 19.33 -26.66 34.13
CA SER A 119 19.35 -26.20 32.71
C SER A 119 20.10 -27.02 31.64
N ALA A 120 19.49 -27.11 30.45
CA ALA A 120 20.18 -27.36 29.17
C ALA A 120 19.63 -26.44 28.05
N GLN A 121 20.45 -26.14 27.04
CA GLN A 121 20.10 -25.38 25.84
C GLN A 121 19.60 -26.32 24.74
N PHE A 122 18.76 -25.84 23.81
CA PHE A 122 18.31 -26.60 22.65
C PHE A 122 19.11 -26.27 21.39
N ALA A 123 19.43 -27.33 20.62
CA ALA A 123 19.94 -27.29 19.25
C ALA A 123 19.15 -28.31 18.39
N GLU A 124 19.35 -28.27 17.08
CA GLU A 124 18.48 -28.92 16.09
C GLU A 124 18.59 -30.47 16.06
N PRO A 125 17.50 -31.19 15.73
CA PRO A 125 17.52 -32.64 15.52
C PRO A 125 17.66 -33.03 14.03
N ALA A 126 18.35 -34.16 13.78
CA ALA A 126 18.38 -34.89 12.51
C ALA A 126 17.67 -36.26 12.69
N PRO A 127 17.30 -36.98 11.59
CA PRO A 127 16.28 -38.04 11.66
C PRO A 127 16.78 -39.41 12.16
N VAL A 128 15.84 -40.27 12.56
CA VAL A 128 16.06 -41.66 12.98
C VAL A 128 15.15 -42.61 12.19
N ALA A 129 15.65 -43.81 11.88
CA ALA A 129 14.99 -44.80 11.01
C ALA A 129 14.23 -45.89 11.78
N SER A 130 13.42 -46.66 11.05
CA SER A 130 12.52 -47.72 11.55
C SER A 130 13.23 -49.02 11.96
N PRO A 131 12.71 -49.75 12.98
CA PRO A 131 12.92 -51.19 13.18
C PRO A 131 11.81 -52.03 12.52
N SER A 132 11.92 -53.37 12.56
CA SER A 132 11.16 -54.26 11.67
C SER A 132 10.61 -55.57 12.28
N ILE A 133 9.40 -55.93 11.83
CA ILE A 133 8.90 -57.30 11.49
C ILE A 133 8.57 -58.34 12.60
N ALA A 134 7.31 -58.83 12.49
CA ALA A 134 6.81 -60.23 12.66
C ALA A 134 5.88 -60.63 13.84
N ARG A 135 4.72 -61.18 13.44
CA ARG A 135 3.91 -62.27 14.06
C ARG A 135 3.09 -61.94 15.33
N ASP A 136 1.89 -62.51 15.56
CA ASP A 136 1.19 -63.65 14.91
C ASP A 136 -0.37 -63.53 14.94
N ALA A 137 -1.02 -64.37 14.13
CA ALA A 137 -2.41 -64.90 14.24
C ALA A 137 -3.67 -64.01 14.02
N GLU A 138 -4.74 -64.71 13.57
CA GLU A 138 -6.05 -64.23 13.09
C GLU A 138 -7.18 -64.55 14.11
N PRO A 139 -8.43 -64.02 13.99
CA PRO A 139 -9.44 -64.74 13.19
C PRO A 139 -10.58 -63.93 12.51
N GLN A 140 -10.88 -64.30 11.26
CA GLN A 140 -12.19 -64.50 10.61
C GLN A 140 -13.46 -63.71 11.02
N TRP A 141 -14.21 -63.22 10.00
CA TRP A 141 -15.59 -63.66 9.75
C TRP A 141 -15.95 -63.65 8.25
N ARG A 142 -17.08 -64.27 7.87
CA ARG A 142 -17.46 -64.64 6.49
C ARG A 142 -18.12 -63.55 5.64
N THR A 143 -18.03 -63.72 4.32
CA THR A 143 -18.94 -63.16 3.29
C THR A 143 -19.84 -64.25 2.71
N ASP A 144 -21.02 -63.88 2.22
CA ASP A 144 -21.91 -64.73 1.40
C ASP A 144 -22.22 -64.04 0.06
N THR A 145 -22.59 -64.82 -0.95
CA THR A 145 -22.96 -64.37 -2.31
C THR A 145 -24.23 -65.10 -2.78
N PRO A 146 -24.85 -64.66 -3.90
CA PRO A 146 -25.01 -65.63 -4.99
C PRO A 146 -24.85 -65.07 -6.41
N HIS A 147 -24.48 -65.97 -7.34
CA HIS A 147 -24.51 -65.77 -8.81
C HIS A 147 -25.89 -66.07 -9.43
N PRO A 148 -26.08 -65.77 -10.74
CA PRO A 148 -26.11 -66.88 -11.72
C PRO A 148 -25.26 -66.66 -13.00
N SER A 149 -25.21 -67.72 -13.83
CA SER A 149 -24.48 -67.89 -15.10
C SER A 149 -25.22 -67.33 -16.35
N GLY A 150 -24.62 -67.20 -17.55
CA GLY A 150 -23.25 -67.48 -18.01
C GLY A 150 -23.15 -67.75 -19.53
N SER A 151 -21.95 -68.11 -20.02
CA SER A 151 -21.57 -68.31 -21.45
C SER A 151 -21.60 -67.02 -22.32
N ASN A 152 -20.79 -66.84 -23.37
CA ASN A 152 -20.11 -67.81 -24.23
C ASN A 152 -18.66 -67.37 -24.60
N ALA A 153 -17.85 -68.22 -25.23
CA ALA A 153 -16.39 -67.99 -25.40
C ALA A 153 -15.87 -68.11 -26.86
N HIS A 154 -14.74 -67.44 -27.17
CA HIS A 154 -13.67 -67.89 -28.11
C HIS A 154 -12.38 -67.03 -27.95
N ALA A 155 -11.22 -67.50 -28.44
CA ALA A 155 -9.87 -67.01 -28.05
C ALA A 155 -8.83 -67.01 -29.24
N PRO A 156 -7.48 -66.85 -29.09
CA PRO A 156 -6.75 -65.78 -29.83
C PRO A 156 -5.40 -66.12 -30.55
N ALA A 157 -4.90 -65.19 -31.36
CA ALA A 157 -3.50 -65.06 -31.87
C ALA A 157 -3.29 -63.61 -32.40
N ARG A 158 -2.21 -62.82 -32.24
CA ARG A 158 -0.72 -62.91 -32.22
C ARG A 158 -0.03 -62.41 -33.52
N HIS A 159 0.99 -61.57 -33.34
CA HIS A 159 1.88 -60.83 -34.30
C HIS A 159 2.71 -61.72 -35.26
N PRO A 160 3.27 -61.24 -36.42
CA PRO A 160 4.41 -60.29 -36.50
C PRO A 160 4.53 -59.34 -37.74
N GLN A 161 5.67 -58.62 -37.84
CA GLN A 161 6.19 -57.80 -38.98
C GLN A 161 7.25 -58.64 -39.79
N PRO A 162 8.16 -58.13 -40.70
CA PRO A 162 8.36 -56.79 -41.32
C PRO A 162 8.81 -56.74 -42.84
N LEU A 163 9.09 -55.50 -43.35
CA LEU A 163 10.11 -55.08 -44.38
C LEU A 163 9.98 -55.22 -45.94
N SER A 164 10.00 -54.04 -46.61
CA SER A 164 10.90 -53.60 -47.73
C SER A 164 10.60 -53.77 -49.26
N HIS A 165 10.69 -52.62 -49.99
CA HIS A 165 11.13 -52.31 -51.40
C HIS A 165 10.55 -53.06 -52.64
N ALA A 166 10.62 -52.55 -53.89
CA ALA A 166 11.29 -51.39 -54.53
C ALA A 166 10.40 -50.76 -55.67
N ALA A 167 10.43 -49.44 -55.96
CA ALA A 167 11.20 -48.72 -57.01
C ALA A 167 10.76 -48.96 -58.49
N HIS A 168 10.88 -48.02 -59.44
CA HIS A 168 11.51 -46.67 -59.50
C HIS A 168 10.42 -45.60 -59.86
N ALA A 169 10.55 -44.47 -60.61
CA ALA A 169 11.61 -43.71 -61.34
C ALA A 169 11.05 -42.28 -61.66
N SER A 170 11.78 -41.25 -62.15
CA SER A 170 13.18 -40.78 -61.97
C SER A 170 13.41 -39.42 -62.68
N LEU A 171 13.97 -38.41 -61.97
CA LEU A 171 14.79 -37.27 -62.49
C LEU A 171 14.13 -36.17 -63.37
N PRO A 172 14.77 -34.98 -63.56
CA PRO A 172 16.08 -34.50 -63.04
C PRO A 172 16.03 -33.20 -62.19
N LEU A 173 17.19 -32.75 -61.71
CA LEU A 173 17.43 -31.49 -60.97
C LEU A 173 18.04 -30.39 -61.86
N ALA A 174 18.06 -29.15 -61.35
CA ALA A 174 19.04 -28.12 -61.66
C ALA A 174 19.38 -27.33 -60.38
N GLU A 175 20.58 -26.76 -60.26
CA GLU A 175 21.13 -26.27 -58.98
C GLU A 175 21.23 -24.73 -58.86
N GLN A 176 21.16 -24.29 -57.60
CA GLN A 176 21.79 -23.12 -56.97
C GLN A 176 22.16 -21.87 -57.82
N GLU A 177 21.57 -20.73 -57.45
CA GLU A 177 22.39 -19.55 -57.10
C GLU A 177 21.67 -18.73 -56.00
N ALA A 178 22.36 -18.45 -54.88
CA ALA A 178 21.75 -17.86 -53.69
C ALA A 178 22.42 -16.53 -53.29
N ALA A 179 21.97 -15.42 -53.89
CA ALA A 179 22.41 -14.07 -53.55
C ALA A 179 21.43 -13.38 -52.58
N ALA A 180 21.94 -12.74 -51.53
CA ALA A 180 21.12 -12.19 -50.45
C ALA A 180 20.34 -10.93 -50.85
N ARG A 181 19.04 -10.84 -50.44
CA ARG A 181 18.29 -9.56 -50.41
C ARG A 181 17.08 -9.56 -49.44
N ASN A 182 17.22 -8.71 -48.42
CA ASN A 182 16.23 -7.83 -47.78
C ASN A 182 14.82 -8.36 -47.37
N PRO A 183 14.48 -8.39 -46.06
CA PRO A 183 13.15 -8.78 -45.58
C PRO A 183 12.13 -7.62 -45.58
N GLN A 184 11.40 -7.42 -46.68
CA GLN A 184 10.22 -6.53 -46.73
C GLN A 184 9.08 -7.13 -47.58
N ALA A 185 8.31 -8.07 -47.02
CA ALA A 185 7.13 -8.65 -47.70
C ALA A 185 6.04 -9.23 -46.76
N VAL A 186 5.96 -8.83 -45.48
CA VAL A 186 4.89 -9.27 -44.55
C VAL A 186 4.29 -8.08 -43.80
N ALA A 187 3.80 -7.09 -44.55
CA ALA A 187 3.21 -5.86 -44.02
C ALA A 187 2.17 -5.26 -44.99
N ALA A 188 1.09 -6.00 -45.26
CA ALA A 188 0.07 -5.63 -46.27
C ALA A 188 -1.38 -5.89 -45.82
N ALA A 189 -1.68 -5.65 -44.53
CA ALA A 189 -3.04 -5.77 -43.96
C ALA A 189 -3.32 -4.74 -42.84
N SER A 190 -2.63 -3.59 -42.85
CA SER A 190 -2.67 -2.60 -41.75
C SER A 190 -2.45 -1.16 -42.25
N SER A 191 -3.26 -0.70 -43.22
CA SER A 191 -3.00 0.55 -43.95
C SER A 191 -4.25 1.43 -44.20
N ILE A 192 -5.18 1.50 -43.24
CA ILE A 192 -6.27 2.51 -43.22
C ILE A 192 -6.41 3.15 -41.82
N HIS A 193 -5.31 3.59 -41.20
CA HIS A 193 -5.33 4.51 -40.03
C HIS A 193 -4.03 5.33 -39.92
N ALA A 194 -3.61 5.94 -41.04
CA ALA A 194 -2.44 6.84 -41.10
C ALA A 194 -2.82 8.25 -41.59
N ALA A 195 -3.98 8.75 -41.17
CA ALA A 195 -4.45 10.11 -41.45
C ALA A 195 -4.17 11.03 -40.26
N SER A 196 -3.13 11.86 -40.39
CA SER A 196 -2.91 13.11 -39.63
C SER A 196 -3.33 13.10 -38.15
N LEU A 197 -2.54 12.45 -37.28
CA LEU A 197 -2.54 12.74 -35.84
C LEU A 197 -1.86 14.09 -35.53
N SER A 198 -2.32 15.15 -36.18
CA SER A 198 -2.20 16.50 -35.64
C SER A 198 -3.21 16.65 -34.51
N ALA A 199 -2.98 15.93 -33.41
CA ALA A 199 -3.72 16.10 -32.17
C ALA A 199 -3.55 17.55 -31.75
N GLY A 200 -4.60 18.35 -31.94
CA GLY A 200 -4.56 19.77 -31.67
C GLY A 200 -4.20 19.97 -30.20
N LYS A 201 -3.07 20.63 -29.95
CA LYS A 201 -2.78 21.14 -28.61
C LYS A 201 -3.78 22.26 -28.32
N THR A 202 -4.96 21.88 -27.83
CA THR A 202 -5.67 22.65 -26.82
C THR A 202 -4.79 22.67 -25.55
N ALA A 203 -3.69 23.41 -25.65
CA ALA A 203 -3.07 23.97 -24.48
C ALA A 203 -4.18 24.78 -23.80
N ALA A 204 -4.60 24.32 -22.61
CA ALA A 204 -5.52 25.10 -21.80
C ALA A 204 -4.93 26.50 -21.67
N GLU A 205 -5.76 27.53 -21.93
CA GLU A 205 -5.30 28.91 -21.84
C GLU A 205 -4.63 29.11 -20.47
N PRO A 206 -3.45 29.74 -20.41
CA PRO A 206 -2.68 29.82 -19.17
C PRO A 206 -3.47 30.63 -18.15
N SER A 207 -4.16 29.90 -17.25
CA SER A 207 -4.97 30.48 -16.19
C SER A 207 -4.16 31.54 -15.45
N ALA A 208 -4.77 32.71 -15.27
CA ALA A 208 -4.07 33.89 -14.76
C ALA A 208 -3.41 33.55 -13.42
N ILE A 209 -2.07 33.57 -13.40
CA ILE A 209 -1.28 33.17 -12.24
C ILE A 209 -1.68 34.08 -11.08
N ALA A 210 -2.26 33.48 -10.04
CA ALA A 210 -2.73 34.22 -8.86
C ALA A 210 -1.59 35.10 -8.31
N PRO A 211 -1.85 36.35 -7.87
CA PRO A 211 -0.79 37.31 -7.51
C PRO A 211 0.28 36.76 -6.56
N ILE A 212 -0.10 35.93 -5.58
CA ILE A 212 0.82 35.28 -4.63
C ILE A 212 1.79 34.26 -5.26
N ASN A 213 1.49 33.75 -6.45
CA ASN A 213 2.27 32.80 -7.24
C ASN A 213 3.06 33.47 -8.38
N THR A 214 2.99 34.80 -8.51
CA THR A 214 3.93 35.58 -9.33
C THR A 214 5.34 35.59 -8.71
N PRO A 215 6.40 35.95 -9.45
CA PRO A 215 7.74 36.09 -8.89
C PRO A 215 7.82 37.01 -7.65
N LEU A 216 7.04 38.11 -7.64
CA LEU A 216 6.93 39.00 -6.48
C LEU A 216 6.26 38.31 -5.29
N GLY A 217 5.15 37.58 -5.52
CA GLY A 217 4.46 36.84 -4.46
C GLY A 217 5.27 35.67 -3.89
N ILE A 218 6.11 35.03 -4.70
CA ILE A 218 7.08 34.03 -4.24
C ILE A 218 8.15 34.70 -3.37
N GLU A 219 8.73 35.81 -3.81
CA GLU A 219 9.77 36.52 -3.05
C GLU A 219 9.23 37.06 -1.72
N LEU A 220 8.03 37.65 -1.68
CA LEU A 220 7.40 38.12 -0.45
C LEU A 220 7.16 36.96 0.54
N ARG A 221 6.76 35.78 0.05
CA ARG A 221 6.65 34.57 0.91
C ARG A 221 8.01 34.16 1.48
N LYS A 222 9.08 34.17 0.67
CA LYS A 222 10.45 33.84 1.13
C LYS A 222 10.98 34.85 2.14
N GLN A 223 10.78 36.15 1.90
CA GLN A 223 11.17 37.21 2.83
C GLN A 223 10.42 37.10 4.17
N ALA A 224 9.12 36.83 4.15
CA ALA A 224 8.34 36.59 5.36
C ALA A 224 8.84 35.33 6.10
N HIS A 225 9.04 34.22 5.40
CA HIS A 225 9.54 32.96 5.94
C HIS A 225 10.92 33.15 6.62
N MET A 226 11.87 33.80 5.95
CA MET A 226 13.19 34.10 6.50
C MET A 226 13.12 34.99 7.75
N LYS A 227 12.25 36.01 7.76
CA LYS A 227 12.08 36.89 8.92
C LYS A 227 11.42 36.16 10.11
N VAL A 228 10.52 35.21 9.87
CA VAL A 228 9.93 34.37 10.93
C VAL A 228 11.01 33.49 11.57
N ILE A 229 11.83 32.79 10.78
CA ILE A 229 12.95 31.99 11.32
C ILE A 229 13.86 32.86 12.17
N ALA A 230 14.32 34.00 11.63
CA ALA A 230 15.18 34.94 12.36
C ALA A 230 14.52 35.45 13.67
N ALA A 231 13.21 35.71 13.67
CA ALA A 231 12.49 36.16 14.87
C ALA A 231 12.37 35.05 15.94
N LEU A 232 12.20 33.78 15.54
CA LEU A 232 12.18 32.64 16.46
C LEU A 232 13.57 32.40 17.09
N ASP A 233 14.61 32.43 16.27
CA ASP A 233 16.02 32.26 16.69
C ASP A 233 16.48 33.40 17.61
N LEU A 234 16.16 34.66 17.26
CA LEU A 234 16.47 35.84 18.10
C LEU A 234 15.78 35.78 19.47
N ARG A 235 14.54 35.27 19.53
CA ARG A 235 13.81 35.03 20.78
C ARG A 235 14.33 33.80 21.54
N ARG A 236 15.34 33.09 21.02
CA ARG A 236 15.90 31.81 21.52
C ARG A 236 14.83 30.75 21.80
N LEU A 237 13.74 30.80 21.03
CA LEU A 237 12.59 29.93 21.23
C LEU A 237 13.01 28.50 20.89
N ASN A 238 12.87 27.63 21.87
CA ASN A 238 13.21 26.22 21.74
C ASN A 238 12.08 25.49 20.99
N VAL A 239 11.89 25.83 19.71
CA VAL A 239 10.87 25.27 18.79
C VAL A 239 10.81 23.74 18.87
N ALA A 240 11.96 23.09 19.00
CA ALA A 240 12.14 21.66 19.20
C ALA A 240 11.58 21.07 20.53
N ARG A 241 10.96 21.87 21.40
CA ARG A 241 10.37 21.49 22.70
C ARG A 241 8.91 21.93 22.88
N MET A 242 8.36 22.65 21.91
CA MET A 242 7.01 23.24 21.99
C MET A 242 5.97 22.21 21.53
N GLU A 243 4.78 22.23 22.12
CA GLU A 243 3.65 21.45 21.62
C GLU A 243 3.09 22.12 20.34
N ASP A 244 2.50 21.35 19.42
CA ASP A 244 1.99 21.81 18.12
C ASP A 244 1.11 23.07 18.20
N ASP A 245 0.29 23.14 19.25
CA ASP A 245 -0.66 24.21 19.54
C ASP A 245 0.02 25.50 20.05
N GLU A 246 1.14 25.35 20.77
CA GLU A 246 1.98 26.44 21.26
C GLU A 246 2.85 27.01 20.14
N LEU A 247 3.39 26.12 19.30
CA LEU A 247 4.17 26.47 18.12
C LEU A 247 3.30 27.22 17.08
N ARG A 248 2.09 26.74 16.80
CA ARG A 248 1.12 27.44 15.92
C ARG A 248 0.82 28.87 16.41
N LYS A 249 0.52 29.05 17.71
CA LYS A 249 0.27 30.38 18.28
C LYS A 249 1.49 31.30 18.16
N THR A 250 2.68 30.75 18.39
CA THR A 250 3.96 31.48 18.37
C THR A 250 4.36 31.92 16.96
N VAL A 251 4.22 31.05 15.94
CA VAL A 251 4.48 31.39 14.53
C VAL A 251 3.43 32.36 14.00
N GLY A 252 2.16 32.18 14.37
CA GLY A 252 1.09 33.11 14.01
C GLY A 252 1.38 34.54 14.53
N ALA A 253 1.70 34.67 15.82
CA ALA A 253 2.05 35.95 16.42
C ALA A 253 3.35 36.57 15.85
N ALA A 254 4.35 35.75 15.48
CA ALA A 254 5.54 36.25 14.80
C ALA A 254 5.24 36.76 13.38
N LEU A 255 4.38 36.07 12.62
CA LEU A 255 3.92 36.53 11.32
C LEU A 255 3.10 37.83 11.42
N ASP A 256 2.19 37.93 12.38
CA ASP A 256 1.43 39.17 12.61
C ASP A 256 2.35 40.36 12.93
N ASP A 257 3.35 40.16 13.79
CA ASP A 257 4.33 41.18 14.16
C ASP A 257 5.14 41.65 12.93
N ILE A 258 5.65 40.71 12.12
CA ILE A 258 6.45 40.99 10.92
C ILE A 258 5.61 41.67 9.83
N LEU A 259 4.45 41.12 9.49
CA LEU A 259 3.63 41.58 8.36
C LEU A 259 2.94 42.93 8.63
N ASN A 260 2.64 43.25 9.89
CA ASN A 260 2.07 44.56 10.23
C ASN A 260 3.13 45.66 10.30
N HIS A 261 4.34 45.39 10.82
CA HIS A 261 5.36 46.43 11.00
C HIS A 261 6.23 46.71 9.77
N ASP A 262 6.43 45.73 8.87
CA ASP A 262 7.24 45.92 7.66
C ASP A 262 6.37 46.36 6.45
N PRO A 263 6.56 47.58 5.91
CA PRO A 263 5.77 48.07 4.78
C PRO A 263 6.04 47.31 3.47
N MET A 264 7.12 46.53 3.36
CA MET A 264 7.45 45.75 2.16
C MET A 264 6.36 44.75 1.77
N PHE A 265 5.60 44.24 2.74
CA PHE A 265 4.54 43.25 2.49
C PHE A 265 3.21 43.88 2.04
N ARG A 266 3.09 45.21 2.03
CA ARG A 266 1.86 45.93 1.70
C ARG A 266 1.77 46.20 0.18
N THR A 267 1.45 45.16 -0.59
CA THR A 267 1.21 45.30 -2.04
C THR A 267 -0.28 45.50 -2.37
N PRO A 268 -0.63 46.07 -3.53
CA PRO A 268 -2.02 46.18 -3.96
C PRO A 268 -2.67 44.83 -4.27
N ASP A 269 -1.89 43.91 -4.85
CA ASP A 269 -2.42 42.69 -5.49
C ASP A 269 -2.41 41.45 -4.58
N ILE A 270 -1.70 41.49 -3.45
CA ILE A 270 -1.60 40.36 -2.50
C ILE A 270 -2.03 40.84 -1.11
N PRO A 271 -3.26 40.51 -0.67
CA PRO A 271 -3.72 40.84 0.68
C PRO A 271 -2.88 40.17 1.76
N LEU A 272 -2.63 40.87 2.87
CA LEU A 272 -1.80 40.39 3.97
C LEU A 272 -2.29 39.07 4.56
N ASP A 273 -3.60 38.82 4.65
CA ASP A 273 -4.15 37.56 5.16
C ASP A 273 -3.85 36.36 4.24
N VAL A 274 -3.83 36.57 2.93
CA VAL A 274 -3.51 35.53 1.94
C VAL A 274 -2.01 35.21 1.98
N LEU A 275 -1.17 36.24 2.13
CA LEU A 275 0.27 36.08 2.34
C LEU A 275 0.55 35.36 3.67
N LYS A 276 -0.08 35.81 4.77
CA LYS A 276 0.02 35.22 6.12
C LYS A 276 -0.36 33.75 6.10
N LYS A 277 -1.52 33.39 5.52
CA LYS A 277 -1.96 32.00 5.37
C LYS A 277 -0.90 31.17 4.66
N SER A 278 -0.49 31.55 3.44
CA SER A 278 0.44 30.73 2.67
C SER A 278 1.81 30.56 3.33
N VAL A 279 2.31 31.55 4.09
CA VAL A 279 3.59 31.41 4.81
C VAL A 279 3.42 30.58 6.08
N PHE A 280 2.30 30.74 6.80
CA PHE A 280 1.98 29.93 7.99
C PHE A 280 1.85 28.44 7.63
N ASP A 281 1.08 28.14 6.59
CA ASP A 281 0.86 26.79 6.09
C ASP A 281 2.17 26.16 5.57
N GLU A 282 3.07 26.95 4.97
CA GLU A 282 4.37 26.46 4.48
C GLU A 282 5.41 26.22 5.59
N ILE A 283 5.34 26.95 6.72
CA ILE A 283 6.22 26.78 7.88
C ILE A 283 5.74 25.63 8.80
N ILE A 284 4.43 25.51 9.05
CA ILE A 284 3.87 24.57 10.06
C ILE A 284 3.05 23.44 9.44
N GLY A 285 2.29 23.70 8.38
CA GLY A 285 1.45 22.71 7.69
C GLY A 285 2.16 22.05 6.52
N LEU A 286 1.39 21.59 5.54
CA LEU A 286 1.87 21.00 4.27
C LEU A 286 1.99 22.03 3.13
N GLY A 287 2.00 23.33 3.46
CA GLY A 287 2.07 24.42 2.49
C GLY A 287 0.85 24.44 1.55
N PRO A 288 1.03 24.64 0.23
CA PRO A 288 -0.09 24.70 -0.72
C PRO A 288 -0.92 23.40 -0.79
N LEU A 289 -0.43 22.29 -0.23
CA LEU A 289 -1.17 21.03 -0.18
C LEU A 289 -2.36 21.08 0.78
N GLU A 290 -2.33 21.91 1.84
CA GLU A 290 -3.42 21.98 2.83
C GLU A 290 -4.77 22.29 2.16
N GLU A 291 -4.79 23.24 1.23
CA GLU A 291 -5.98 23.65 0.49
C GLU A 291 -6.46 22.55 -0.47
N LEU A 292 -5.54 21.88 -1.17
CA LEU A 292 -5.84 20.79 -2.11
C LEU A 292 -6.28 19.50 -1.40
N ILE A 293 -5.81 19.26 -0.18
CA ILE A 293 -6.24 18.15 0.67
C ILE A 293 -7.65 18.45 1.23
N ALA A 294 -7.91 19.69 1.66
CA ALA A 294 -9.21 20.12 2.17
C ALA A 294 -10.32 20.13 1.12
N ASP A 295 -10.03 20.46 -0.14
CA ASP A 295 -11.01 20.51 -1.24
C ASP A 295 -11.62 19.12 -1.53
N PRO A 296 -12.93 18.88 -1.32
CA PRO A 296 -13.56 17.59 -1.56
C PRO A 296 -13.72 17.21 -3.04
N SER A 297 -13.45 18.13 -4.00
CA SER A 297 -13.49 17.84 -5.44
C SER A 297 -12.21 17.16 -5.96
N VAL A 298 -11.08 17.35 -5.28
CA VAL A 298 -9.78 16.79 -5.67
C VAL A 298 -9.65 15.33 -5.18
N SER A 299 -9.43 14.40 -6.10
CA SER A 299 -9.17 12.97 -5.81
C SER A 299 -7.68 12.62 -5.68
N GLU A 300 -6.82 13.29 -6.45
CA GLU A 300 -5.37 13.03 -6.48
C GLU A 300 -4.59 14.34 -6.66
N ILE A 301 -3.43 14.45 -6.03
CA ILE A 301 -2.52 15.60 -6.12
C ILE A 301 -1.14 15.10 -6.57
N MET A 302 -0.53 15.74 -7.56
CA MET A 302 0.77 15.36 -8.14
C MET A 302 1.69 16.59 -8.19
N VAL A 303 2.66 16.64 -7.29
CA VAL A 303 3.75 17.63 -7.28
C VAL A 303 4.91 17.02 -8.06
N ASN A 304 5.17 17.52 -9.26
CA ASN A 304 6.31 17.08 -10.08
C ASN A 304 7.62 17.76 -9.67
N CYS A 305 7.51 19.02 -9.23
CA CYS A 305 8.51 19.84 -8.56
C CYS A 305 7.82 21.08 -7.97
N HIS A 306 8.55 21.96 -7.29
CA HIS A 306 7.96 23.05 -6.50
C HIS A 306 6.95 23.97 -7.25
N ASN A 307 7.14 24.18 -8.56
CA ASN A 307 6.31 25.06 -9.40
C ASN A 307 5.37 24.31 -10.38
N GLU A 308 5.32 22.98 -10.31
CA GLU A 308 4.53 22.13 -11.20
C GLU A 308 3.67 21.15 -10.38
N ILE A 309 2.48 21.62 -9.97
CA ILE A 309 1.46 20.81 -9.29
C ILE A 309 0.29 20.56 -10.25
N PHE A 310 -0.17 19.31 -10.31
CA PHE A 310 -1.40 18.87 -10.98
C PHE A 310 -2.38 18.27 -9.95
N VAL A 311 -3.66 18.28 -10.30
CA VAL A 311 -4.73 17.61 -9.53
C VAL A 311 -5.66 16.82 -10.45
N GLU A 312 -6.20 15.70 -9.97
CA GLU A 312 -7.39 15.07 -10.58
C GLU A 312 -8.65 15.64 -9.90
N GLN A 313 -9.56 16.22 -10.69
CA GLN A 313 -10.89 16.68 -10.29
C GLN A 313 -11.92 16.10 -11.27
N ASP A 314 -13.00 15.50 -10.76
CA ASP A 314 -14.04 14.82 -11.56
C ASP A 314 -13.52 13.82 -12.62
N GLY A 315 -12.34 13.23 -12.38
CA GLY A 315 -11.69 12.30 -13.32
C GLY A 315 -10.98 12.97 -14.50
N GLN A 316 -10.69 14.27 -14.42
CA GLN A 316 -9.86 15.03 -15.35
C GLN A 316 -8.60 15.56 -14.65
N LEU A 317 -7.45 15.51 -15.33
CA LEU A 317 -6.18 16.01 -14.82
C LEU A 317 -5.98 17.47 -15.23
N THR A 318 -5.89 18.38 -14.25
CA THR A 318 -5.70 19.83 -14.47
C THR A 318 -4.43 20.31 -13.77
N ARG A 319 -3.82 21.40 -14.25
CA ARG A 319 -2.72 22.05 -13.54
C ARG A 319 -3.29 22.91 -12.42
N SER A 320 -2.79 22.71 -11.20
CA SER A 320 -3.22 23.47 -10.03
C SER A 320 -2.74 24.93 -10.09
N PRO A 321 -3.53 25.93 -9.64
CA PRO A 321 -3.11 27.33 -9.59
C PRO A 321 -2.14 27.64 -8.44
N VAL A 322 -1.96 26.73 -7.47
CA VAL A 322 -1.06 26.89 -6.31
C VAL A 322 0.30 26.20 -6.52
N ILE A 323 1.34 26.76 -5.91
CA ILE A 323 2.74 26.29 -5.98
C ILE A 323 3.49 26.52 -4.67
N PHE A 324 4.56 25.74 -4.46
CA PHE A 324 5.55 25.94 -3.39
C PHE A 324 6.55 27.03 -3.76
N THR A 325 7.12 27.70 -2.75
CA THR A 325 8.11 28.76 -2.96
C THR A 325 9.44 28.26 -3.56
N ASP A 326 9.94 27.10 -3.14
CA ASP A 326 11.01 26.31 -3.77
C ASP A 326 11.05 24.86 -3.25
N ASP A 327 12.00 24.07 -3.75
CA ASP A 327 12.21 22.67 -3.39
C ASP A 327 12.41 22.43 -1.88
N ARG A 328 12.90 23.42 -1.10
CA ARG A 328 13.04 23.27 0.35
C ARG A 328 11.69 23.26 1.05
N ALA A 329 10.72 24.01 0.53
CA ALA A 329 9.34 23.95 1.01
C ALA A 329 8.68 22.60 0.70
N VAL A 330 9.01 21.99 -0.46
CA VAL A 330 8.57 20.62 -0.79
C VAL A 330 9.21 19.60 0.15
N LEU A 331 10.53 19.68 0.39
CA LEU A 331 11.23 18.83 1.37
C LEU A 331 10.64 18.97 2.79
N GLY A 332 10.36 20.19 3.23
CA GLY A 332 9.73 20.45 4.53
C GLY A 332 8.34 19.81 4.66
N ALA A 333 7.53 19.83 3.60
CA ALA A 333 6.26 19.10 3.57
C ALA A 333 6.47 17.58 3.63
N ILE A 334 7.43 17.03 2.88
CA ILE A 334 7.79 15.60 2.92
C ILE A 334 8.24 15.18 4.34
N GLU A 335 9.11 15.95 4.99
CA GLU A 335 9.60 15.67 6.35
C GLU A 335 8.45 15.62 7.36
N ARG A 336 7.51 16.58 7.30
CA ARG A 336 6.31 16.61 8.16
C ARG A 336 5.39 15.41 7.93
N ILE A 337 5.31 14.88 6.70
CA ILE A 337 4.50 13.71 6.36
C ILE A 337 5.12 12.42 6.93
N VAL A 338 6.44 12.24 6.85
CA VAL A 338 7.08 10.98 7.27
C VAL A 338 7.36 10.89 8.78
N ALA A 339 7.63 12.04 9.43
CA ALA A 339 8.10 12.07 10.82
C ALA A 339 7.13 11.43 11.85
N PRO A 340 5.80 11.64 11.79
CA PRO A 340 4.86 11.00 12.72
C PRO A 340 4.82 9.47 12.59
N ILE A 341 5.12 8.94 11.40
CA ILE A 341 5.09 7.51 11.08
C ILE A 341 6.44 6.83 11.42
N GLY A 342 7.45 7.61 11.81
CA GLY A 342 8.81 7.11 12.06
C GLY A 342 9.55 6.63 10.80
N ARG A 343 9.04 6.94 9.61
CA ARG A 343 9.75 6.71 8.34
C ARG A 343 10.80 7.79 8.12
N ARG A 344 11.75 7.51 7.22
CA ARG A 344 12.82 8.44 6.81
C ARG A 344 12.86 8.54 5.30
N ILE A 345 13.38 9.65 4.80
CA ILE A 345 13.73 9.88 3.41
C ILE A 345 14.94 10.82 3.40
N ASP A 346 16.02 10.39 2.78
CA ASP A 346 17.31 11.07 2.69
C ASP A 346 18.11 10.52 1.49
N GLU A 347 19.32 11.02 1.22
CA GLU A 347 20.13 10.60 0.07
C GLU A 347 20.43 9.08 0.03
N SER A 348 20.37 8.37 1.17
CA SER A 348 20.54 6.91 1.25
C SER A 348 19.23 6.13 1.04
N SER A 349 18.08 6.79 1.22
CA SER A 349 16.75 6.26 0.94
C SER A 349 15.87 7.35 0.31
N PRO A 350 16.10 7.69 -0.97
CA PRO A 350 15.52 8.88 -1.60
C PRO A 350 14.06 8.72 -2.05
N MET A 351 13.32 7.73 -1.53
CA MET A 351 11.92 7.46 -1.86
C MET A 351 11.18 6.81 -0.69
N VAL A 352 9.91 7.18 -0.49
CA VAL A 352 9.12 6.75 0.66
C VAL A 352 7.62 6.71 0.35
N ASP A 353 6.95 5.67 0.82
CA ASP A 353 5.49 5.63 0.94
C ASP A 353 5.05 6.01 2.36
N ALA A 354 3.94 6.70 2.50
CA ALA A 354 3.43 7.24 3.76
C ALA A 354 1.89 7.34 3.75
N ARG A 355 1.31 7.67 4.91
CA ARG A 355 -0.13 7.98 5.08
C ARG A 355 -0.29 9.29 5.85
N LEU A 356 -1.19 10.15 5.39
CA LEU A 356 -1.65 11.32 6.13
C LEU A 356 -2.61 10.90 7.25
N ALA A 357 -2.83 11.81 8.21
CA ALA A 357 -3.73 11.59 9.35
C ALA A 357 -5.21 11.38 8.98
N ASP A 358 -5.63 11.75 7.76
CA ASP A 358 -6.97 11.48 7.22
C ASP A 358 -7.09 10.14 6.48
N GLY A 359 -6.01 9.35 6.44
CA GLY A 359 -5.92 8.08 5.71
C GLY A 359 -5.38 8.21 4.28
N SER A 360 -5.24 9.41 3.72
CA SER A 360 -4.74 9.62 2.35
C SER A 360 -3.32 9.06 2.17
N ARG A 361 -3.04 8.44 1.03
CA ARG A 361 -1.73 7.81 0.75
C ARG A 361 -0.81 8.80 0.08
N VAL A 362 0.46 8.78 0.47
CA VAL A 362 1.50 9.62 -0.11
C VAL A 362 2.64 8.73 -0.61
N ASN A 363 3.09 8.96 -1.84
CA ASN A 363 4.42 8.55 -2.29
C ASN A 363 5.25 9.84 -2.49
N ALA A 364 6.51 9.84 -2.07
CA ALA A 364 7.42 10.95 -2.28
C ALA A 364 8.80 10.47 -2.70
N VAL A 365 9.46 11.24 -3.58
CA VAL A 365 10.80 10.94 -4.12
C VAL A 365 11.62 12.24 -4.12
N ILE A 366 12.88 12.16 -3.72
CA ILE A 366 13.79 13.31 -3.65
C ILE A 366 14.97 13.16 -4.63
N PRO A 367 15.73 14.24 -4.91
CA PRO A 367 17.03 14.12 -5.56
C PRO A 367 17.96 13.13 -4.82
N PRO A 368 18.83 12.38 -5.51
CA PRO A 368 19.13 12.49 -6.95
C PRO A 368 18.15 11.76 -7.89
N LEU A 369 17.17 10.99 -7.38
CA LEU A 369 16.22 10.28 -8.24
C LEU A 369 15.21 11.23 -8.90
N ALA A 370 14.70 12.21 -8.15
CA ALA A 370 13.79 13.22 -8.67
C ALA A 370 14.56 14.37 -9.36
N LEU A 371 14.90 14.19 -10.64
CA LEU A 371 15.78 15.10 -11.41
C LEU A 371 15.25 16.54 -11.59
N LYS A 372 13.94 16.78 -11.38
CA LYS A 372 13.32 18.12 -11.45
C LYS A 372 13.34 18.89 -10.12
N GLY A 373 13.83 18.28 -9.04
CA GLY A 373 13.50 18.66 -7.66
C GLY A 373 12.55 17.62 -7.04
N PRO A 374 12.23 17.72 -5.74
CA PRO A 374 11.41 16.74 -5.02
C PRO A 374 9.99 16.61 -5.58
N SER A 375 9.47 15.39 -5.59
CA SER A 375 8.11 15.07 -6.04
C SER A 375 7.27 14.40 -4.96
N ILE A 376 5.95 14.60 -5.04
CA ILE A 376 4.95 14.06 -4.10
C ILE A 376 3.69 13.68 -4.88
N THR A 377 3.21 12.44 -4.74
CA THR A 377 1.90 12.00 -5.23
C THR A 377 1.01 11.65 -4.05
N ILE A 378 -0.12 12.33 -3.90
CA ILE A 378 -1.11 12.11 -2.84
C ILE A 378 -2.40 11.57 -3.44
N ARG A 379 -2.74 10.31 -3.14
CA ARG A 379 -4.04 9.71 -3.45
C ARG A 379 -4.97 9.85 -2.25
N LYS A 380 -5.99 10.71 -2.37
CA LYS A 380 -6.80 11.12 -1.23
C LYS A 380 -7.79 10.04 -0.79
N PHE A 381 -8.00 9.92 0.51
CA PHE A 381 -8.98 9.00 1.08
C PHE A 381 -10.38 9.58 0.98
N SER A 382 -11.24 9.00 0.13
CA SER A 382 -12.62 9.47 -0.04
C SER A 382 -13.41 9.31 1.26
N ARG A 383 -13.75 10.41 1.93
CA ARG A 383 -14.65 10.40 3.09
C ARG A 383 -16.10 10.08 2.73
N ARG A 384 -16.47 10.19 1.45
CA ARG A 384 -17.78 9.76 0.94
C ARG A 384 -17.74 8.27 0.64
N LYS A 385 -18.47 7.48 1.44
CA LYS A 385 -18.94 6.16 1.04
C LYS A 385 -19.92 6.35 -0.12
N LEU A 386 -19.67 5.69 -1.25
CA LEU A 386 -20.60 5.63 -2.37
C LEU A 386 -21.53 4.43 -2.19
N VAL A 387 -22.75 4.54 -2.73
CA VAL A 387 -23.76 3.47 -2.74
C VAL A 387 -24.13 3.09 -4.17
N GLY A 388 -24.86 2.00 -4.37
CA GLY A 388 -25.23 1.54 -5.72
C GLY A 388 -26.02 2.57 -6.54
N GLU A 389 -26.82 3.40 -5.87
CA GLU A 389 -27.56 4.50 -6.49
C GLU A 389 -26.63 5.62 -6.99
N ASP A 390 -25.44 5.79 -6.42
CA ASP A 390 -24.41 6.67 -7.00
C ASP A 390 -23.88 6.10 -8.32
N LEU A 391 -23.63 4.79 -8.37
CA LEU A 391 -23.15 4.14 -9.60
C LEU A 391 -24.21 4.20 -10.72
N ILE A 392 -25.50 4.09 -10.38
CA ILE A 392 -26.60 4.33 -11.32
C ILE A 392 -26.63 5.82 -11.75
N ARG A 393 -26.52 6.78 -10.81
CA ARG A 393 -26.49 8.23 -11.13
C ARG A 393 -25.32 8.62 -12.04
N TYR A 394 -24.15 8.01 -11.87
CA TYR A 394 -22.99 8.20 -12.76
C TYR A 394 -23.13 7.45 -14.10
N GLY A 395 -24.16 6.61 -14.24
CA GLY A 395 -24.40 5.73 -15.39
C GLY A 395 -23.36 4.62 -15.52
N THR A 396 -22.70 4.23 -14.43
CA THR A 396 -21.65 3.19 -14.42
C THR A 396 -22.21 1.80 -14.66
N LEU A 397 -23.45 1.55 -14.24
CA LEU A 397 -24.21 0.32 -14.46
C LEU A 397 -25.72 0.64 -14.48
N SER A 398 -26.57 -0.27 -14.93
CA SER A 398 -28.03 -0.11 -14.91
C SER A 398 -28.65 -0.57 -13.57
N PRO A 399 -29.90 -0.18 -13.25
CA PRO A 399 -30.62 -0.69 -12.08
C PRO A 399 -30.71 -2.23 -12.06
N HIS A 400 -31.01 -2.85 -13.21
CA HIS A 400 -31.08 -4.30 -13.37
C HIS A 400 -29.73 -5.00 -13.14
N MET A 401 -28.62 -4.38 -13.55
CA MET A 401 -27.27 -4.88 -13.23
C MET A 401 -26.96 -4.77 -11.73
N LEU A 402 -27.43 -3.71 -11.06
CA LEU A 402 -27.27 -3.58 -9.61
C LEU A 402 -28.10 -4.61 -8.85
N GLU A 403 -29.35 -4.80 -9.25
CA GLU A 403 -30.29 -5.79 -8.69
C GLU A 403 -29.72 -7.22 -8.80
N PHE A 404 -29.16 -7.56 -9.97
CA PHE A 404 -28.43 -8.81 -10.18
C PHE A 404 -27.21 -8.96 -9.24
N LEU A 405 -26.32 -7.96 -9.21
CA LEU A 405 -25.08 -8.04 -8.42
C LEU A 405 -25.34 -8.04 -6.91
N HIS A 406 -26.34 -7.28 -6.43
CA HIS A 406 -26.82 -7.34 -5.06
C HIS A 406 -27.33 -8.75 -4.70
N THR A 407 -28.11 -9.37 -5.59
CA THR A 407 -28.60 -10.74 -5.41
C THR A 407 -27.45 -11.75 -5.40
N ALA A 408 -26.47 -11.60 -6.29
CA ALA A 408 -25.27 -12.45 -6.34
C ALA A 408 -24.47 -12.39 -5.02
N VAL A 409 -24.13 -11.19 -4.52
CA VAL A 409 -23.43 -11.01 -3.24
C VAL A 409 -24.22 -11.63 -2.09
N LYS A 410 -25.53 -11.33 -2.02
CA LYS A 410 -26.41 -11.81 -0.94
C LYS A 410 -26.63 -13.33 -0.96
N GLN A 411 -26.34 -14.01 -2.07
CA GLN A 411 -26.50 -15.47 -2.20
C GLN A 411 -25.17 -16.24 -2.26
N GLY A 412 -24.05 -15.58 -1.95
CA GLY A 412 -22.75 -16.24 -1.82
C GLY A 412 -22.04 -16.50 -3.14
N ALA A 413 -22.35 -15.76 -4.21
CA ALA A 413 -21.59 -15.86 -5.46
C ALA A 413 -20.22 -15.19 -5.32
N ASN A 414 -19.16 -15.91 -5.68
CA ASN A 414 -17.78 -15.45 -5.69
C ASN A 414 -17.55 -14.50 -6.88
N ILE A 415 -17.16 -13.25 -6.59
CA ILE A 415 -17.15 -12.16 -7.58
C ILE A 415 -15.74 -11.58 -7.78
N ILE A 416 -15.28 -11.55 -9.03
CA ILE A 416 -14.03 -10.89 -9.42
C ILE A 416 -14.32 -9.64 -10.25
N ILE A 417 -13.93 -8.48 -9.75
CA ILE A 417 -14.07 -7.19 -10.45
C ILE A 417 -12.80 -6.91 -11.24
N SER A 418 -12.87 -7.02 -12.56
CA SER A 418 -11.74 -6.91 -13.47
C SER A 418 -11.67 -5.53 -14.14
N GLY A 419 -10.47 -5.00 -14.39
CA GLY A 419 -10.36 -3.69 -15.05
C GLY A 419 -8.95 -3.12 -15.22
N GLY A 420 -8.85 -2.04 -16.00
CA GLY A 420 -7.63 -1.24 -16.15
C GLY A 420 -7.35 -0.33 -14.95
N THR A 421 -6.18 0.31 -14.94
CA THR A 421 -5.82 1.32 -13.91
C THR A 421 -6.79 2.50 -13.95
N GLY A 422 -7.25 2.94 -12.78
CA GLY A 422 -8.20 4.05 -12.66
C GLY A 422 -9.62 3.75 -13.18
N SER A 423 -9.97 2.50 -13.51
CA SER A 423 -11.33 2.15 -13.96
C SER A 423 -12.37 2.20 -12.85
N GLY A 424 -11.95 2.14 -11.58
CA GLY A 424 -12.82 2.19 -10.40
C GLY A 424 -13.12 0.84 -9.76
N LYS A 425 -12.28 -0.19 -9.99
CA LYS A 425 -12.45 -1.55 -9.44
C LYS A 425 -12.76 -1.55 -7.93
N THR A 426 -11.90 -0.93 -7.10
CA THR A 426 -12.08 -0.88 -5.65
C THR A 426 -13.33 -0.10 -5.23
N THR A 427 -13.77 0.87 -6.04
CA THR A 427 -15.02 1.60 -5.80
C THR A 427 -16.23 0.70 -5.95
N LEU A 428 -16.28 -0.13 -7.00
CA LEU A 428 -17.34 -1.13 -7.16
C LEU A 428 -17.21 -2.24 -6.10
N LEU A 429 -15.98 -2.67 -5.74
CA LEU A 429 -15.76 -3.65 -4.68
C LEU A 429 -16.34 -3.17 -3.34
N ASN A 430 -16.09 -1.91 -2.97
CA ASN A 430 -16.60 -1.31 -1.73
C ASN A 430 -18.14 -1.23 -1.72
N VAL A 431 -18.77 -0.94 -2.86
CA VAL A 431 -20.23 -0.94 -3.01
C VAL A 431 -20.79 -2.37 -2.94
N LEU A 432 -20.24 -3.34 -3.67
CA LEU A 432 -20.75 -4.71 -3.63
C LEU A 432 -20.52 -5.38 -2.27
N SER A 433 -19.39 -5.10 -1.61
CA SER A 433 -19.10 -5.61 -0.27
C SER A 433 -20.00 -5.00 0.82
N SER A 434 -20.69 -3.89 0.56
CA SER A 434 -21.72 -3.37 1.49
C SER A 434 -23.06 -4.10 1.39
N TYR A 435 -23.22 -5.01 0.42
CA TYR A 435 -24.37 -5.91 0.27
C TYR A 435 -24.17 -7.29 0.92
N ILE A 436 -23.01 -7.52 1.55
CA ILE A 436 -22.82 -8.68 2.44
C ILE A 436 -23.71 -8.49 3.69
N PRO A 437 -24.51 -9.50 4.10
CA PRO A 437 -25.37 -9.42 5.28
C PRO A 437 -24.64 -9.06 6.60
N ASP A 438 -25.35 -8.36 7.50
CA ASP A 438 -24.79 -7.91 8.79
C ASP A 438 -24.50 -9.05 9.79
N ASP A 439 -25.07 -10.23 9.61
CA ASP A 439 -24.84 -11.42 10.42
C ASP A 439 -23.61 -12.25 10.00
N GLU A 440 -23.04 -11.97 8.82
CA GLU A 440 -21.83 -12.63 8.32
C GLU A 440 -20.53 -11.97 8.83
N ARG A 441 -19.49 -12.78 9.05
CA ARG A 441 -18.15 -12.34 9.45
C ARG A 441 -17.27 -12.03 8.25
N ILE A 442 -16.80 -10.79 8.15
CA ILE A 442 -16.04 -10.30 6.99
C ILE A 442 -14.59 -10.04 7.40
N VAL A 443 -13.63 -10.55 6.62
CA VAL A 443 -12.22 -10.15 6.72
C VAL A 443 -11.76 -9.48 5.44
N THR A 444 -11.38 -8.19 5.50
CA THR A 444 -10.77 -7.49 4.37
C THR A 444 -9.25 -7.60 4.39
N VAL A 445 -8.62 -7.72 3.22
CA VAL A 445 -7.16 -7.78 3.06
C VAL A 445 -6.72 -6.86 1.93
N GLU A 446 -5.89 -5.85 2.22
CA GLU A 446 -5.53 -4.81 1.26
C GLU A 446 -4.06 -4.40 1.37
N ASP A 447 -3.42 -4.00 0.25
CA ASP A 447 -2.03 -3.49 0.25
C ASP A 447 -1.89 -2.24 1.13
N ALA A 448 -2.96 -1.46 1.13
CA ALA A 448 -3.30 -0.46 2.11
C ALA A 448 -4.83 -0.34 2.12
N ALA A 449 -5.45 -0.16 3.29
CA ALA A 449 -6.90 -0.01 3.42
C ALA A 449 -7.45 1.11 2.51
N GLU A 450 -8.42 0.76 1.68
CA GLU A 450 -9.20 1.58 0.72
C GLU A 450 -10.71 1.30 0.89
N LEU A 451 -11.08 0.07 1.31
CA LEU A 451 -12.45 -0.35 1.60
C LEU A 451 -13.03 0.30 2.87
N GLN A 452 -14.35 0.47 2.91
CA GLN A 452 -15.07 1.18 3.97
C GLN A 452 -16.43 0.53 4.27
N LEU A 453 -16.40 -0.75 4.58
CA LEU A 453 -17.57 -1.52 5.01
C LEU A 453 -18.23 -0.93 6.28
N SER A 454 -19.43 -1.39 6.62
CA SER A 454 -20.20 -0.93 7.79
C SER A 454 -20.80 -2.05 8.64
N GLN A 455 -20.70 -3.30 8.18
CA GLN A 455 -21.18 -4.48 8.89
C GLN A 455 -20.47 -4.65 10.25
N PRO A 456 -21.17 -5.15 11.29
CA PRO A 456 -20.67 -5.15 12.66
C PRO A 456 -19.53 -6.16 12.90
N ASN A 457 -19.47 -7.26 12.15
CA ASN A 457 -18.52 -8.36 12.35
C ASN A 457 -17.32 -8.28 11.37
N LEU A 458 -16.76 -7.08 11.23
CA LEU A 458 -15.68 -6.75 10.31
C LEU A 458 -14.29 -6.85 10.98
N VAL A 459 -13.31 -7.42 10.27
CA VAL A 459 -11.88 -7.25 10.56
C VAL A 459 -11.17 -6.77 9.30
N SER A 460 -10.36 -5.72 9.39
CA SER A 460 -9.57 -5.21 8.27
C SER A 460 -8.08 -5.44 8.50
N LEU A 461 -7.42 -6.02 7.51
CA LEU A 461 -5.98 -6.32 7.51
C LEU A 461 -5.27 -5.54 6.40
N GLU A 462 -4.17 -4.90 6.76
CA GLU A 462 -3.32 -4.11 5.86
C GLU A 462 -1.96 -4.79 5.72
N ALA A 463 -1.48 -4.94 4.47
CA ALA A 463 -0.13 -5.41 4.21
C ALA A 463 0.90 -4.42 4.77
N ARG A 464 2.09 -4.94 5.08
CA ARG A 464 3.21 -4.10 5.54
C ARG A 464 4.42 -4.34 4.65
N PRO A 465 4.96 -3.33 3.95
CA PRO A 465 6.23 -3.47 3.26
C PRO A 465 7.37 -3.71 4.26
N ALA A 466 8.52 -4.17 3.76
CA ALA A 466 9.72 -4.28 4.57
C ALA A 466 10.13 -2.93 5.20
N ASN A 467 10.82 -2.99 6.35
CA ASN A 467 11.56 -1.85 6.87
C ASN A 467 12.83 -1.60 6.04
N MET A 468 13.58 -0.54 6.39
CA MET A 468 14.86 -0.19 5.76
C MET A 468 15.94 -1.28 5.82
N GLU A 469 15.79 -2.31 6.67
CA GLU A 469 16.70 -3.44 6.78
C GLU A 469 16.26 -4.66 5.95
N GLY A 470 15.20 -4.53 5.14
CA GLY A 470 14.59 -5.63 4.39
C GLY A 470 13.74 -6.58 5.24
N LYS A 471 13.43 -6.23 6.50
CA LYS A 471 12.78 -7.11 7.49
C LYS A 471 11.34 -6.72 7.77
N GLY A 472 10.57 -7.67 8.30
CA GLY A 472 9.24 -7.42 8.85
C GLY A 472 8.16 -7.13 7.81
N ALA A 473 8.39 -7.45 6.54
CA ALA A 473 7.33 -7.47 5.53
C ALA A 473 6.22 -8.47 5.94
N VAL A 474 4.98 -8.14 5.59
CA VAL A 474 3.79 -8.98 5.73
C VAL A 474 2.97 -8.77 4.46
N ASN A 475 2.92 -9.75 3.58
CA ASN A 475 2.33 -9.62 2.25
C ASN A 475 0.83 -9.99 2.28
N ILE A 476 0.07 -9.60 1.26
CA ILE A 476 -1.34 -10.02 1.08
C ILE A 476 -1.48 -11.53 1.25
N ARG A 477 -0.58 -12.30 0.64
CA ARG A 477 -0.56 -13.76 0.72
C ARG A 477 -0.46 -14.32 2.14
N ASP A 478 0.33 -13.67 3.00
CA ASP A 478 0.51 -14.07 4.39
C ASP A 478 -0.76 -13.77 5.21
N LEU A 479 -1.41 -12.63 4.91
CA LEU A 479 -2.68 -12.23 5.50
C LEU A 479 -3.83 -13.14 5.07
N VAL A 480 -3.97 -13.48 3.78
CA VAL A 480 -5.00 -14.41 3.27
C VAL A 480 -4.86 -15.78 3.93
N LYS A 481 -3.63 -16.32 4.02
CA LYS A 481 -3.35 -17.56 4.76
C LYS A 481 -3.65 -17.47 6.26
N ASN A 482 -3.67 -16.28 6.84
CA ASN A 482 -4.10 -16.05 8.22
C ASN A 482 -5.64 -15.95 8.33
N CYS A 483 -6.31 -15.35 7.34
CA CYS A 483 -7.78 -15.21 7.30
C CYS A 483 -8.49 -16.56 7.47
N LEU A 484 -7.99 -17.62 6.81
CA LEU A 484 -8.49 -18.99 6.92
C LEU A 484 -8.52 -19.55 8.37
N ARG A 485 -7.82 -18.92 9.33
CA ARG A 485 -7.85 -19.27 10.77
C ARG A 485 -8.73 -18.35 11.61
N MET A 486 -9.26 -17.28 11.03
CA MET A 486 -10.06 -16.24 11.73
C MET A 486 -11.56 -16.52 11.71
N ARG A 487 -11.97 -17.67 11.15
CA ARG A 487 -13.34 -18.05 10.79
C ARG A 487 -14.10 -16.89 10.11
N PRO A 488 -13.70 -16.48 8.90
CA PRO A 488 -14.52 -15.62 8.06
C PRO A 488 -15.72 -16.42 7.55
N ASP A 489 -16.85 -15.76 7.36
CA ASP A 489 -17.87 -16.24 6.42
C ASP A 489 -17.59 -15.64 5.03
N ARG A 490 -16.98 -14.43 4.95
CA ARG A 490 -16.48 -13.79 3.71
C ARG A 490 -15.04 -13.33 3.82
N ILE A 491 -14.27 -13.49 2.73
CA ILE A 491 -12.97 -12.83 2.54
C ILE A 491 -13.09 -11.82 1.39
N VAL A 492 -12.60 -10.59 1.61
CA VAL A 492 -12.61 -9.52 0.61
C VAL A 492 -11.19 -9.01 0.39
N ILE A 493 -10.61 -9.28 -0.78
CA ILE A 493 -9.24 -8.87 -1.11
C ILE A 493 -9.29 -7.62 -1.99
N GLY A 494 -8.59 -6.54 -1.59
CA GLY A 494 -8.61 -5.27 -2.31
C GLY A 494 -8.16 -5.41 -3.77
N GLU A 495 -7.07 -6.15 -4.00
CA GLU A 495 -6.65 -6.58 -5.33
C GLU A 495 -5.74 -7.83 -5.25
N CYS A 496 -5.93 -8.78 -6.18
CA CYS A 496 -4.95 -9.85 -6.43
C CYS A 496 -3.97 -9.41 -7.54
N ARG A 497 -2.68 -9.61 -7.29
CA ARG A 497 -1.52 -9.21 -8.12
C ARG A 497 -0.49 -10.34 -8.34
N GLY A 498 -0.54 -11.41 -7.55
CA GLY A 498 0.40 -12.52 -7.55
C GLY A 498 -0.10 -13.76 -6.81
N GLY A 499 0.81 -14.47 -6.14
CA GLY A 499 0.61 -15.82 -5.61
C GLY A 499 -0.50 -16.01 -4.56
N GLU A 500 -1.01 -14.92 -3.97
CA GLU A 500 -2.22 -14.91 -3.15
C GLU A 500 -3.50 -15.28 -3.92
N ALA A 501 -3.50 -15.18 -5.26
CA ALA A 501 -4.62 -15.63 -6.08
C ALA A 501 -4.90 -17.13 -5.88
N LEU A 502 -3.87 -17.96 -5.68
CA LEU A 502 -4.08 -19.38 -5.34
C LEU A 502 -4.77 -19.53 -3.98
N ASP A 503 -4.28 -18.84 -2.95
CA ASP A 503 -4.82 -18.92 -1.59
C ASP A 503 -6.26 -18.35 -1.51
N MET A 504 -6.60 -17.39 -2.37
CA MET A 504 -7.95 -16.86 -2.61
C MET A 504 -8.86 -17.90 -3.29
N LEU A 505 -8.43 -18.51 -4.40
CA LEU A 505 -9.19 -19.56 -5.09
C LEU A 505 -9.39 -20.80 -4.19
N GLN A 506 -8.44 -21.10 -3.32
CA GLN A 506 -8.58 -22.13 -2.29
C GLN A 506 -9.63 -21.75 -1.24
N ALA A 507 -9.67 -20.49 -0.77
CA ALA A 507 -10.70 -20.04 0.16
C ALA A 507 -12.11 -20.19 -0.42
N MET A 508 -12.31 -19.72 -1.66
CA MET A 508 -13.58 -19.85 -2.41
C MET A 508 -14.03 -21.31 -2.57
N ASN A 509 -13.09 -22.24 -2.82
CA ASN A 509 -13.39 -23.68 -2.92
C ASN A 509 -13.52 -24.39 -1.56
N THR A 510 -13.35 -23.72 -0.41
CA THR A 510 -13.29 -24.35 0.92
C THR A 510 -14.20 -23.69 1.97
N GLY A 511 -15.40 -23.26 1.56
CA GLY A 511 -16.43 -22.79 2.49
C GLY A 511 -16.25 -21.34 2.95
N HIS A 512 -15.57 -20.51 2.15
CA HIS A 512 -15.56 -19.05 2.28
C HIS A 512 -16.27 -18.43 1.07
N ASP A 513 -17.39 -19.05 0.70
CA ASP A 513 -18.21 -18.77 -0.47
C ASP A 513 -18.65 -17.30 -0.49
N GLY A 514 -18.85 -16.73 -1.68
CA GLY A 514 -19.23 -15.33 -1.83
C GLY A 514 -18.12 -14.34 -1.53
N SER A 515 -16.86 -14.79 -1.52
CA SER A 515 -15.69 -13.93 -1.40
C SER A 515 -15.56 -13.01 -2.62
N LEU A 516 -14.95 -11.83 -2.42
CA LEU A 516 -14.80 -10.82 -3.47
C LEU A 516 -13.34 -10.38 -3.63
N THR A 517 -12.92 -10.11 -4.86
CA THR A 517 -11.63 -9.46 -5.12
C THR A 517 -11.67 -8.56 -6.35
N THR A 518 -10.67 -7.68 -6.49
CA THR A 518 -10.39 -7.07 -7.79
C THR A 518 -9.16 -7.68 -8.47
N ALA A 519 -9.11 -7.60 -9.80
CA ALA A 519 -7.97 -8.05 -10.60
C ALA A 519 -7.71 -7.07 -11.77
N HIS A 520 -6.47 -6.95 -12.23
CA HIS A 520 -6.18 -6.18 -13.44
C HIS A 520 -6.35 -7.03 -14.70
N ALA A 521 -7.28 -6.65 -15.58
CA ALA A 521 -7.52 -7.28 -16.88
C ALA A 521 -8.32 -6.35 -17.82
N ASN A 522 -8.21 -6.55 -19.14
CA ASN A 522 -8.92 -5.71 -20.12
C ASN A 522 -10.26 -6.32 -20.59
N THR A 523 -10.42 -7.64 -20.44
CA THR A 523 -11.64 -8.40 -20.78
C THR A 523 -11.89 -9.49 -19.71
N PRO A 524 -13.10 -10.07 -19.63
CA PRO A 524 -13.35 -11.24 -18.79
C PRO A 524 -12.42 -12.43 -19.10
N ARG A 525 -12.10 -12.66 -20.39
CA ARG A 525 -11.18 -13.72 -20.82
C ARG A 525 -9.72 -13.43 -20.46
N ASP A 526 -9.30 -12.16 -20.52
CA ASP A 526 -8.00 -11.73 -19.97
C ASP A 526 -7.94 -12.02 -18.46
N CYS A 527 -9.05 -11.87 -17.73
CA CYS A 527 -9.08 -12.08 -16.28
C CYS A 527 -8.80 -13.54 -15.91
N ILE A 528 -9.36 -14.51 -16.63
CA ILE A 528 -9.02 -15.94 -16.49
C ILE A 528 -7.52 -16.17 -16.72
N ALA A 529 -6.96 -15.66 -17.82
CA ALA A 529 -5.54 -15.82 -18.12
C ALA A 529 -4.62 -15.13 -17.07
N ARG A 530 -5.06 -14.01 -16.49
CA ARG A 530 -4.36 -13.33 -15.38
C ARG A 530 -4.39 -14.19 -14.11
N LEU A 531 -5.51 -14.83 -13.80
CA LEU A 531 -5.64 -15.74 -12.65
C LEU A 531 -4.76 -16.98 -12.80
N GLU A 532 -4.65 -17.56 -14.01
CA GLU A 532 -3.72 -18.65 -14.30
C GLU A 532 -2.26 -18.24 -14.00
N VAL A 533 -1.82 -17.08 -14.49
CA VAL A 533 -0.45 -16.57 -14.27
C VAL A 533 -0.20 -16.24 -12.79
N MET A 534 -1.14 -15.56 -12.12
CA MET A 534 -1.02 -15.24 -10.68
C MET A 534 -0.99 -16.51 -9.82
N THR A 535 -1.72 -17.57 -10.22
CA THR A 535 -1.67 -18.87 -9.55
C THR A 535 -0.30 -19.55 -9.71
N LEU A 536 0.33 -19.47 -10.88
CA LEU A 536 1.70 -19.98 -11.07
C LEU A 536 2.74 -19.21 -10.23
N MET A 537 2.53 -17.90 -10.00
CA MET A 537 3.35 -17.10 -9.08
C MET A 537 3.23 -17.53 -7.60
N ALA A 538 2.35 -18.46 -7.27
CA ALA A 538 2.26 -19.07 -5.94
C ALA A 538 3.44 -20.00 -5.60
N GLY A 539 4.28 -20.36 -6.58
CA GLY A 539 5.47 -21.19 -6.38
C GLY A 539 5.19 -22.67 -6.14
N LEU A 540 4.01 -23.15 -6.52
CA LEU A 540 3.67 -24.58 -6.58
C LEU A 540 3.67 -25.04 -8.04
N ASP A 541 4.25 -26.21 -8.30
CA ASP A 541 4.25 -26.84 -9.63
C ASP A 541 2.90 -27.54 -9.88
N LEU A 542 1.88 -26.72 -10.19
CA LEU A 542 0.52 -27.17 -10.49
C LEU A 542 0.30 -27.22 -12.01
N PRO A 543 -0.16 -28.36 -12.57
CA PRO A 543 -0.55 -28.44 -13.97
C PRO A 543 -1.63 -27.40 -14.31
N VAL A 544 -1.50 -26.71 -15.45
CA VAL A 544 -2.42 -25.65 -15.89
C VAL A 544 -3.89 -26.12 -15.94
N HIS A 545 -4.13 -27.41 -16.21
CA HIS A 545 -5.46 -28.02 -16.13
C HIS A 545 -6.07 -27.91 -14.72
N ALA A 546 -5.32 -28.30 -13.68
CA ALA A 546 -5.76 -28.21 -12.28
C ALA A 546 -5.94 -26.75 -11.80
N ILE A 547 -5.15 -25.82 -12.35
CA ILE A 547 -5.34 -24.38 -12.12
C ILE A 547 -6.68 -23.92 -12.74
N ARG A 548 -6.99 -24.34 -13.96
CA ARG A 548 -8.28 -24.03 -14.61
C ARG A 548 -9.47 -24.66 -13.89
N GLU A 549 -9.34 -25.89 -13.42
CA GLU A 549 -10.37 -26.54 -12.59
C GLU A 549 -10.61 -25.76 -11.29
N GLN A 550 -9.56 -25.28 -10.61
CA GLN A 550 -9.70 -24.44 -9.41
C GLN A 550 -10.34 -23.07 -9.71
N ILE A 551 -9.98 -22.42 -10.83
CA ILE A 551 -10.60 -21.14 -11.25
C ILE A 551 -12.09 -21.35 -11.59
N CYS A 552 -12.40 -22.39 -12.36
CA CYS A 552 -13.74 -22.74 -12.80
C CYS A 552 -14.67 -23.16 -11.64
N SER A 553 -14.11 -23.73 -10.57
CA SER A 553 -14.85 -24.15 -9.38
C SER A 553 -14.96 -23.03 -8.32
N ALA A 554 -14.08 -22.03 -8.36
CA ALA A 554 -14.04 -20.94 -7.39
C ALA A 554 -14.84 -19.69 -7.79
N VAL A 555 -14.85 -19.34 -9.07
CA VAL A 555 -15.29 -18.01 -9.54
C VAL A 555 -16.64 -18.15 -10.23
N ASP A 556 -17.69 -17.57 -9.67
CA ASP A 556 -19.01 -17.57 -10.30
C ASP A 556 -19.13 -16.44 -11.34
N ILE A 557 -18.78 -15.21 -10.95
CA ILE A 557 -19.06 -13.99 -11.73
C ILE A 557 -17.81 -13.12 -11.91
N ILE A 558 -17.56 -12.69 -13.15
CA ILE A 558 -16.59 -11.66 -13.52
C ILE A 558 -17.33 -10.37 -13.89
N VAL A 559 -16.91 -9.24 -13.32
CA VAL A 559 -17.47 -7.91 -13.58
C VAL A 559 -16.40 -7.01 -14.18
N GLN A 560 -16.39 -6.84 -15.50
CA GLN A 560 -15.41 -6.03 -16.22
C GLN A 560 -15.79 -4.55 -16.19
N GLN A 561 -14.91 -3.70 -15.67
CA GLN A 561 -15.10 -2.25 -15.57
C GLN A 561 -13.97 -1.47 -16.26
N SER A 562 -14.34 -0.56 -17.16
CA SER A 562 -13.43 0.24 -18.01
C SER A 562 -13.55 1.75 -17.74
N ARG A 563 -12.45 2.49 -17.90
CA ARG A 563 -12.40 3.96 -18.00
C ARG A 563 -12.33 4.34 -19.47
N PHE A 564 -13.25 5.18 -19.94
CA PHE A 564 -13.21 5.74 -21.29
C PHE A 564 -12.35 7.02 -21.34
N SER A 565 -11.97 7.44 -22.54
CA SER A 565 -11.19 8.67 -22.80
C SER A 565 -11.80 9.93 -22.17
N CYS A 566 -13.14 10.02 -22.14
CA CYS A 566 -13.89 11.08 -21.48
C CYS A 566 -13.95 10.98 -19.94
N GLY A 567 -13.04 10.24 -19.30
CA GLY A 567 -12.98 10.01 -17.86
C GLY A 567 -14.05 9.05 -17.29
N SER A 568 -15.18 8.87 -17.99
CA SER A 568 -16.31 8.08 -17.48
C SER A 568 -15.96 6.61 -17.27
N ARG A 569 -16.55 6.01 -16.22
CA ARG A 569 -16.34 4.62 -15.81
C ARG A 569 -17.61 3.81 -16.04
N ARG A 570 -17.51 2.64 -16.69
CA ARG A 570 -18.65 1.76 -17.01
C ARG A 570 -18.31 0.30 -16.74
N VAL A 571 -19.26 -0.47 -16.21
CA VAL A 571 -19.24 -1.94 -16.25
C VAL A 571 -19.57 -2.36 -17.68
N THR A 572 -18.59 -2.87 -18.42
CA THR A 572 -18.77 -3.24 -19.83
C THR A 572 -19.31 -4.65 -20.00
N HIS A 573 -18.98 -5.57 -19.08
CA HIS A 573 -19.47 -6.94 -19.08
C HIS A 573 -19.77 -7.39 -17.65
N ILE A 574 -20.84 -8.16 -17.48
CA ILE A 574 -21.07 -9.05 -16.35
C ILE A 574 -21.17 -10.46 -16.95
N THR A 575 -20.30 -11.37 -16.52
CA THR A 575 -20.05 -12.64 -17.19
C THR A 575 -20.03 -13.77 -16.15
N GLU A 576 -20.80 -14.84 -16.38
CA GLU A 576 -20.76 -16.07 -15.56
C GLU A 576 -19.69 -17.04 -16.10
N VAL A 577 -19.07 -17.80 -15.20
CA VAL A 577 -18.09 -18.85 -15.50
C VAL A 577 -18.79 -20.21 -15.53
N SER A 578 -19.48 -20.51 -16.63
CA SER A 578 -20.42 -21.65 -16.70
C SER A 578 -19.79 -23.05 -16.82
N GLY A 579 -18.46 -23.20 -16.76
CA GLY A 579 -17.80 -24.51 -16.81
C GLY A 579 -16.46 -24.56 -17.55
N MET A 580 -16.02 -25.78 -17.91
CA MET A 580 -14.81 -26.02 -18.70
C MET A 580 -15.06 -27.11 -19.75
N GLU A 581 -14.75 -26.80 -21.02
CA GLU A 581 -14.83 -27.73 -22.14
C GLU A 581 -13.45 -27.90 -22.79
N SER A 582 -13.01 -29.15 -23.02
CA SER A 582 -11.73 -29.47 -23.66
C SER A 582 -10.50 -28.75 -23.07
N GLY A 583 -10.51 -28.47 -21.76
CA GLY A 583 -9.45 -27.74 -21.06
C GLY A 583 -9.48 -26.20 -21.23
N VAL A 584 -10.59 -25.65 -21.72
CA VAL A 584 -10.85 -24.21 -21.87
C VAL A 584 -12.06 -23.82 -21.04
N ILE A 585 -11.90 -22.82 -20.18
CA ILE A 585 -13.00 -22.28 -19.36
C ILE A 585 -14.03 -21.58 -20.27
N THR A 586 -15.29 -21.96 -20.13
CA THR A 586 -16.44 -21.34 -20.80
C THR A 586 -16.91 -20.13 -20.00
N LEU A 587 -17.38 -19.11 -20.72
CA LEU A 587 -17.80 -17.82 -20.18
C LEU A 587 -19.08 -17.41 -20.90
N GLN A 588 -20.10 -16.99 -20.15
CA GLN A 588 -21.38 -16.53 -20.70
C GLN A 588 -21.68 -15.12 -20.22
N ASP A 589 -21.78 -14.17 -21.14
CA ASP A 589 -22.15 -12.80 -20.79
C ASP A 589 -23.63 -12.74 -20.39
N VAL A 590 -23.91 -12.09 -19.27
CA VAL A 590 -25.24 -11.85 -18.70
C VAL A 590 -25.72 -10.45 -19.10
N PHE A 591 -24.83 -9.45 -18.98
CA PHE A 591 -25.07 -8.07 -19.39
C PHE A 591 -23.84 -7.53 -20.13
N VAL A 592 -24.06 -6.80 -21.22
CA VAL A 592 -23.00 -6.16 -22.02
C VAL A 592 -23.34 -4.68 -22.27
N PHE A 593 -22.37 -3.79 -22.13
CA PHE A 593 -22.47 -2.40 -22.59
C PHE A 593 -22.19 -2.34 -24.10
N LYS A 594 -23.21 -2.04 -24.89
CA LYS A 594 -23.06 -1.79 -26.32
C LYS A 594 -22.78 -0.31 -26.55
N GLU A 595 -21.60 -0.01 -27.07
CA GLU A 595 -21.21 1.33 -27.48
C GLU A 595 -22.01 1.76 -28.72
N GLU A 596 -22.60 2.96 -28.66
CA GLU A 596 -23.38 3.56 -29.76
C GLU A 596 -22.63 4.76 -30.40
N GLY A 597 -21.42 5.06 -29.92
CA GLY A 597 -20.56 6.14 -30.42
C GLY A 597 -20.17 7.14 -29.34
N PHE A 598 -19.90 8.38 -29.74
CA PHE A 598 -19.55 9.48 -28.85
C PHE A 598 -20.44 10.69 -29.15
N SER A 599 -20.82 11.44 -28.11
CA SER A 599 -21.50 12.72 -28.28
C SER A 599 -20.58 13.78 -28.88
N GLU A 600 -21.15 14.91 -29.32
CA GLU A 600 -20.40 16.09 -29.78
C GLU A 600 -19.36 16.60 -28.75
N GLN A 601 -19.58 16.33 -27.47
CA GLN A 601 -18.67 16.66 -26.37
C GLN A 601 -17.62 15.55 -26.08
N GLY A 602 -17.46 14.59 -26.99
CA GLY A 602 -16.51 13.48 -26.86
C GLY A 602 -16.87 12.43 -25.78
N LYS A 603 -18.08 12.49 -25.21
CA LYS A 603 -18.51 11.57 -24.14
C LYS A 603 -19.08 10.30 -24.75
N ILE A 604 -18.60 9.13 -24.30
CA ILE A 604 -19.11 7.82 -24.73
C ILE A 604 -20.63 7.72 -24.57
N GLN A 605 -21.28 7.18 -25.60
CA GLN A 605 -22.70 6.85 -25.64
C GLN A 605 -22.86 5.34 -25.85
N GLY A 606 -23.92 4.77 -25.30
CA GLY A 606 -24.17 3.33 -25.34
C GLY A 606 -25.21 2.90 -24.33
N LYS A 607 -25.62 1.63 -24.42
CA LYS A 607 -26.68 1.03 -23.60
C LYS A 607 -26.19 -0.23 -22.93
N PHE A 608 -26.58 -0.43 -21.67
CA PHE A 608 -26.48 -1.73 -21.00
C PHE A 608 -27.59 -2.63 -21.52
N VAL A 609 -27.23 -3.80 -22.05
CA VAL A 609 -28.18 -4.73 -22.68
C VAL A 609 -27.99 -6.12 -22.06
N PRO A 610 -29.04 -6.75 -21.51
CA PRO A 610 -28.96 -8.16 -21.10
C PRO A 610 -28.88 -9.06 -22.33
N THR A 611 -28.22 -10.20 -22.20
CA THR A 611 -28.02 -11.14 -23.31
C THR A 611 -29.22 -12.05 -23.57
N ALA A 612 -30.22 -12.07 -22.67
CA ALA A 612 -31.24 -13.12 -22.52
C ALA A 612 -30.72 -14.48 -22.01
N TYR A 613 -29.48 -14.55 -21.51
CA TYR A 613 -29.04 -15.67 -20.67
C TYR A 613 -29.54 -15.47 -19.23
N VAL A 614 -29.99 -16.55 -18.59
CA VAL A 614 -30.37 -16.58 -17.17
C VAL A 614 -29.33 -17.43 -16.44
N PRO A 615 -28.45 -16.83 -15.62
CA PRO A 615 -27.31 -17.51 -15.00
C PRO A 615 -27.68 -18.77 -14.24
N ASP A 616 -26.79 -19.76 -14.24
CA ASP A 616 -27.07 -21.10 -13.69
C ASP A 616 -27.27 -21.05 -12.17
N PHE A 617 -26.58 -20.16 -11.44
CA PHE A 617 -26.89 -19.92 -10.02
C PHE A 617 -28.30 -19.32 -9.82
N TYR A 618 -28.75 -18.45 -10.73
CA TYR A 618 -30.10 -17.86 -10.69
C TYR A 618 -31.19 -18.92 -10.91
N GLN A 619 -30.95 -19.88 -11.82
CA GLN A 619 -31.84 -21.02 -11.99
C GLN A 619 -31.91 -21.88 -10.72
N GLU A 620 -30.78 -22.08 -10.03
CA GLU A 620 -30.72 -22.82 -8.77
C GLU A 620 -31.48 -22.11 -7.63
N LEU A 621 -31.42 -20.76 -7.55
CA LEU A 621 -32.26 -19.97 -6.64
C LEU A 621 -33.76 -20.20 -6.91
N ILE A 622 -34.18 -20.23 -8.18
CA ILE A 622 -35.56 -20.54 -8.58
C ILE A 622 -35.96 -21.96 -8.17
N ARG A 623 -35.08 -22.96 -8.38
CA ARG A 623 -35.32 -24.37 -7.93
C ARG A 623 -35.49 -24.45 -6.40
N ARG A 624 -34.69 -23.68 -5.64
CA ARG A 624 -34.80 -23.52 -4.18
C ARG A 624 -36.01 -22.68 -3.73
N ARG A 625 -36.80 -22.15 -4.67
CA ARG A 625 -37.96 -21.26 -4.45
C ARG A 625 -37.61 -19.95 -3.74
N ILE A 626 -36.37 -19.49 -3.91
CA ILE A 626 -35.94 -18.17 -3.45
C ILE A 626 -36.46 -17.16 -4.48
N PRO A 627 -37.22 -16.12 -4.05
CA PRO A 627 -37.82 -15.17 -4.99
C PRO A 627 -36.73 -14.30 -5.62
N VAL A 628 -36.57 -14.42 -6.94
CA VAL A 628 -35.63 -13.64 -7.73
C VAL A 628 -36.33 -13.08 -8.97
N ASN A 629 -35.94 -11.87 -9.38
CA ASN A 629 -36.49 -11.20 -10.55
C ASN A 629 -35.79 -11.72 -11.83
N THR A 630 -36.52 -12.41 -12.71
CA THR A 630 -36.01 -12.88 -14.01
C THR A 630 -36.13 -11.85 -15.13
N ASP A 631 -36.98 -10.84 -14.96
CA ASP A 631 -37.31 -9.90 -16.02
C ASP A 631 -36.11 -9.00 -16.36
N ILE A 632 -35.17 -8.86 -15.42
CA ILE A 632 -33.87 -8.17 -15.59
C ILE A 632 -33.01 -8.73 -16.73
N PHE A 633 -33.23 -9.98 -17.14
CA PHE A 633 -32.52 -10.62 -18.26
C PHE A 633 -33.26 -10.48 -19.60
N THR A 634 -34.52 -10.03 -19.60
CA THR A 634 -35.28 -9.83 -20.83
C THR A 634 -34.69 -8.68 -21.63
N ARG A 635 -34.56 -8.85 -22.95
CA ARG A 635 -34.12 -7.76 -23.82
C ARG A 635 -35.27 -6.75 -23.94
N PRO A 636 -35.04 -5.45 -23.73
CA PRO A 636 -36.02 -4.43 -24.10
C PRO A 636 -36.25 -4.49 -25.62
N GLU A 637 -37.51 -4.31 -26.03
CA GLU A 637 -37.97 -4.31 -27.42
C GLU A 637 -37.43 -3.12 -28.25
#